data_AF-A0A1D2NLN2-F1
#
_entry.id   AF-A0A1D2NLN2-F1
#
_cell.length_a   1.000
_cell.length_b   1.000
_cell.length_c   1.000
_cell.angle_alpha   90.00
_cell.angle_beta   90.00
_cell.angle_gamma   90.00
#
_symmetry.space_group_name_H-M   'P 1'
#
loop_
_entity.id
_entity.type
_entity.pdbx_description
1 polymer ?
#
loop_
_entity_poly.entity_id
_entity_poly.type
_entity_poly.pdbx_seq_one_letter_code
_entity_poly.pdbx_strand_id
1 'polypeptide(L)'
;MAGCIQESKFTLTLILAIYFCQCNSIVNALQTRFVLNDRPIIGILSQEVYNKSDYSIPPTRAYIAASYVKYVEGAGARVVPILVDQDEDYLRKMFNSINALFFPGGAITFEYDNSTINNSSKGFVSSGLFLMKLAKEANDKGDYFPVWGTCLGFEFMLFAEGNGQDARTLCQANNQVDKLSFQKDAMQSRLFGKARKSVINTLGTKAVTANFHHFCLTPENFTRFGLNQSYRLLSTSYDPVGNVTYVSAVESKKYPFFAVQFHPEKNIYEWTLKENLPHSPEAIEVAQYFAMFFVDQARKNIHSFNSRSEEEAQLIYNYIPTYTGLTGDTFEQKYYFPEMFMKLWRVEKKRMEAGCETNISDGTYYPDIQNIWVFNQIGSSAKEKGRVPVFKDINMERRAKFTIKLLIMSGSTTNSSSIEFESAEEGTESGTEADTVSSTSMATTEEDVFETSDCDQAGEDMEVDLGGHTSATGSASLSITASTNKEDEDGLWAKLPNGTKDLCERTTGMLYMERYETFMYNNWPYDLKHGDICHPRELAVAGLSFHSLEPTPSAQCQVCLTILTDLQPDSDPWELHADASPGCYLITLGKRQGVDEYTIDELMGMALNRIISETTKAVKKKENDLKKRLFQLRNKELQQEAKQLV
;
A
#
# COMPACT_ATOMS: atom_id res chain seq x y z
N MET A 1 -82.14 -16.29 24.69
CA MET A 1 -81.22 -17.18 23.94
C MET A 1 -80.58 -16.52 22.72
N ALA A 2 -81.26 -15.62 21.98
CA ALA A 2 -80.66 -14.96 20.82
C ALA A 2 -79.48 -14.01 21.13
N GLY A 3 -79.50 -13.30 22.28
CA GLY A 3 -78.42 -12.38 22.68
C GLY A 3 -77.08 -13.06 23.00
N CYS A 4 -77.08 -14.18 23.73
CA CYS A 4 -75.84 -14.90 24.07
C CYS A 4 -75.11 -15.51 22.86
N ILE A 5 -75.83 -15.84 21.79
CA ILE A 5 -75.25 -16.43 20.57
C ILE A 5 -74.50 -15.35 19.76
N GLN A 6 -74.92 -14.09 19.86
CA GLN A 6 -74.34 -12.98 19.11
C GLN A 6 -73.04 -12.49 19.76
N GLU A 7 -72.98 -12.43 21.09
CA GLU A 7 -71.75 -12.14 21.83
C GLU A 7 -70.69 -13.23 21.62
N SER A 8 -71.06 -14.50 21.71
CA SER A 8 -70.15 -15.64 21.48
C SER A 8 -69.49 -15.63 20.09
N LYS A 9 -70.24 -15.24 19.05
CA LYS A 9 -69.70 -15.12 17.69
C LYS A 9 -68.73 -13.95 17.56
N PHE A 10 -69.01 -12.84 18.25
CA PHE A 10 -68.13 -11.66 18.22
C PHE A 10 -66.80 -11.95 18.92
N THR A 11 -66.83 -12.63 20.07
CA THR A 11 -65.63 -13.00 20.82
C THR A 11 -64.77 -14.02 20.05
N LEU A 12 -65.39 -15.02 19.42
CA LEU A 12 -64.65 -16.00 18.60
C LEU A 12 -64.01 -15.35 17.37
N THR A 13 -64.70 -14.41 16.73
CA THR A 13 -64.16 -13.66 15.57
C THR A 13 -63.00 -12.76 15.99
N LEU A 14 -63.08 -12.11 17.16
CA LEU A 14 -62.00 -11.29 17.70
C LEU A 14 -60.76 -12.13 18.06
N ILE A 15 -60.96 -13.30 18.68
CA ILE A 15 -59.87 -14.22 19.03
C ILE A 15 -59.18 -14.76 17.76
N LEU A 16 -59.96 -15.15 16.74
CA LEU A 16 -59.40 -15.59 15.45
C LEU A 16 -58.67 -14.45 14.74
N ALA A 17 -59.20 -13.22 14.77
CA ALA A 17 -58.53 -12.05 14.19
C ALA A 17 -57.22 -11.72 14.91
N ILE A 18 -57.17 -11.82 16.25
CA ILE A 18 -55.95 -11.65 17.04
C ILE A 18 -54.94 -12.76 16.73
N TYR A 19 -55.38 -14.01 16.59
CA TYR A 19 -54.52 -15.15 16.21
C TYR A 19 -53.95 -14.97 14.80
N PHE A 20 -54.75 -14.53 13.83
CA PHE A 20 -54.29 -14.24 12.46
C PHE A 20 -53.36 -13.02 12.40
N CYS A 21 -53.62 -11.99 13.22
CA CYS A 21 -52.77 -10.80 13.30
C CYS A 21 -51.41 -11.14 13.95
N GLN A 22 -51.42 -11.94 15.03
CA GLN A 22 -50.20 -12.45 15.67
C GLN A 22 -49.43 -13.41 14.76
N CYS A 23 -50.11 -14.30 14.02
CA CYS A 23 -49.46 -15.16 13.02
C CYS A 23 -48.84 -14.34 11.88
N ASN A 24 -49.48 -13.27 11.39
CA ASN A 24 -48.88 -12.42 10.36
C ASN A 24 -47.69 -11.61 10.90
N SER A 25 -47.73 -11.14 12.14
CA SER A 25 -46.57 -10.50 12.79
C SER A 25 -45.41 -11.49 13.00
N ILE A 26 -45.70 -12.75 13.34
CA ILE A 26 -44.69 -13.81 13.51
C ILE A 26 -44.14 -14.28 12.16
N VAL A 27 -44.98 -14.40 11.13
CA VAL A 27 -44.55 -14.76 9.76
C VAL A 27 -43.73 -13.63 9.13
N ASN A 28 -44.10 -12.37 9.34
CA ASN A 28 -43.29 -11.22 8.91
C ASN A 28 -41.98 -11.09 9.71
N ALA A 29 -41.97 -11.44 11.01
CA ALA A 29 -40.75 -11.51 11.81
C ALA A 29 -39.84 -12.69 11.43
N LEU A 30 -40.39 -13.79 10.92
CA LEU A 30 -39.65 -14.96 10.41
C LEU A 30 -39.17 -14.81 8.97
N GLN A 31 -39.54 -13.72 8.31
CA GLN A 31 -39.17 -13.41 6.93
C GLN A 31 -38.27 -12.17 6.86
N THR A 32 -37.37 -12.02 7.85
CA THR A 32 -36.12 -11.30 7.60
C THR A 32 -35.39 -12.04 6.50
N ARG A 33 -35.54 -11.58 5.24
CA ARG A 33 -34.58 -11.94 4.19
C ARG A 33 -33.21 -11.61 4.76
N PHE A 34 -32.39 -12.63 5.01
CA PHE A 34 -30.98 -12.42 5.31
C PHE A 34 -30.43 -11.58 4.17
N VAL A 35 -30.15 -10.30 4.44
CA VAL A 35 -29.55 -9.42 3.45
C VAL A 35 -28.12 -9.93 3.31
N LEU A 36 -27.85 -10.59 2.18
CA LEU A 36 -26.50 -11.01 1.86
C LEU A 36 -25.72 -9.80 1.38
N ASN A 37 -24.48 -9.69 1.86
CA ASN A 37 -23.51 -8.71 1.39
C ASN A 37 -22.83 -9.25 0.13
N ASP A 38 -23.24 -8.76 -1.04
CA ASP A 38 -22.65 -9.13 -2.33
C ASP A 38 -21.32 -8.39 -2.65
N ARG A 39 -20.80 -7.60 -1.70
CA ARG A 39 -19.49 -6.93 -1.79
C ARG A 39 -18.58 -7.27 -0.61
N PRO A 40 -18.43 -8.55 -0.23
CA PRO A 40 -17.72 -8.92 0.99
C PRO A 40 -16.24 -8.52 0.91
N ILE A 41 -15.70 -8.09 2.05
CA ILE A 41 -14.29 -7.76 2.24
C ILE A 41 -13.72 -8.75 3.25
N ILE A 42 -12.66 -9.44 2.89
CA ILE A 42 -11.98 -10.41 3.75
C ILE A 42 -10.65 -9.82 4.19
N GLY A 43 -10.43 -9.80 5.50
CA GLY A 43 -9.13 -9.43 6.06
C GLY A 43 -8.20 -10.63 6.06
N ILE A 44 -7.00 -10.49 5.47
CA ILE A 44 -5.95 -11.52 5.53
C ILE A 44 -4.88 -11.06 6.50
N LEU A 45 -4.60 -11.84 7.55
CA LEU A 45 -3.54 -11.49 8.49
C LEU A 45 -2.17 -11.67 7.84
N SER A 46 -1.39 -10.60 7.80
CA SER A 46 0.02 -10.64 7.39
C SER A 46 0.87 -11.41 8.38
N GLN A 47 2.09 -11.78 8.01
CA GLN A 47 3.02 -12.50 8.89
C GLN A 47 4.41 -11.92 8.78
N GLU A 48 5.23 -12.10 9.81
CA GLU A 48 6.56 -11.52 9.85
C GLU A 48 7.51 -12.08 8.77
N VAL A 49 8.42 -11.25 8.27
CA VAL A 49 9.47 -11.70 7.35
C VAL A 49 10.59 -12.38 8.14
N TYR A 50 10.78 -13.69 7.92
CA TYR A 50 11.72 -14.53 8.69
C TYR A 50 13.20 -14.17 8.46
N ASN A 51 13.55 -13.59 7.31
CA ASN A 51 14.94 -13.40 6.89
C ASN A 51 15.32 -11.92 6.77
N LYS A 52 16.03 -11.40 7.78
CA LYS A 52 16.65 -10.05 7.73
C LYS A 52 17.88 -9.96 6.81
N SER A 53 18.31 -11.09 6.23
CA SER A 53 19.55 -11.20 5.45
C SER A 53 19.34 -11.15 3.93
N ASP A 54 18.09 -11.10 3.46
CA ASP A 54 17.79 -10.87 2.05
C ASP A 54 17.60 -9.36 1.82
N TYR A 55 18.71 -8.69 1.51
CA TYR A 55 18.81 -7.24 1.32
C TYR A 55 18.08 -6.72 0.06
N SER A 56 17.44 -7.60 -0.71
CA SER A 56 16.58 -7.25 -1.85
C SER A 56 15.14 -6.90 -1.44
N ILE A 57 14.80 -7.11 -0.17
CA ILE A 57 13.48 -6.84 0.41
C ILE A 57 13.58 -5.50 1.17
N PRO A 58 12.67 -4.53 0.96
CA PRO A 58 12.63 -3.31 1.78
C PRO A 58 12.52 -3.70 3.27
N PRO A 59 12.91 -2.85 4.24
CA PRO A 59 12.75 -3.12 5.67
C PRO A 59 11.25 -3.25 6.01
N THR A 60 10.72 -4.44 5.74
CA THR A 60 9.32 -4.80 5.80
C THR A 60 9.20 -5.81 6.90
N ARG A 61 8.35 -5.48 7.87
CA ARG A 61 8.16 -6.35 9.03
C ARG A 61 7.25 -7.50 8.68
N ALA A 62 6.37 -7.35 7.69
CA ALA A 62 5.35 -8.33 7.37
C ALA A 62 5.13 -8.51 5.87
N TYR A 63 4.59 -9.67 5.50
CA TYR A 63 4.20 -10.00 4.14
C TYR A 63 2.89 -10.80 4.08
N ILE A 64 2.28 -10.84 2.89
CA ILE A 64 1.21 -11.77 2.51
C ILE A 64 1.57 -12.35 1.15
N ALA A 65 1.56 -13.68 1.00
CA ALA A 65 1.72 -14.30 -0.32
C ALA A 65 0.53 -13.97 -1.22
N ALA A 66 0.80 -13.58 -2.47
CA ALA A 66 -0.23 -13.09 -3.37
C ALA A 66 -1.25 -14.16 -3.77
N SER A 67 -0.90 -15.44 -3.69
CA SER A 67 -1.84 -16.55 -3.90
C SER A 67 -3.05 -16.49 -2.97
N TYR A 68 -2.89 -16.13 -1.70
CA TYR A 68 -4.04 -15.98 -0.79
C TYR A 68 -4.96 -14.82 -1.21
N VAL A 69 -4.39 -13.72 -1.70
CA VAL A 69 -5.17 -12.59 -2.23
C VAL A 69 -5.95 -13.03 -3.47
N LYS A 70 -5.27 -13.59 -4.46
CA LYS A 70 -5.87 -14.10 -5.71
C LYS A 70 -6.94 -15.16 -5.44
N TYR A 71 -6.73 -16.00 -4.43
CA TYR A 71 -7.67 -17.03 -4.00
C TYR A 71 -8.99 -16.47 -3.49
N VAL A 72 -8.93 -15.42 -2.66
CA VAL A 72 -10.12 -14.72 -2.19
C VAL A 72 -10.81 -13.96 -3.33
N GLU A 73 -10.04 -13.23 -4.14
CA GLU A 73 -10.59 -12.44 -5.26
C GLU A 73 -11.20 -13.32 -6.35
N GLY A 74 -10.59 -14.48 -6.62
CA GLY A 74 -11.09 -15.48 -7.56
C GLY A 74 -12.45 -16.07 -7.17
N ALA A 75 -12.91 -15.88 -5.93
CA ALA A 75 -14.24 -16.26 -5.46
C ALA A 75 -15.23 -15.08 -5.32
N GLY A 76 -14.83 -13.88 -5.73
CA GLY A 76 -15.69 -12.69 -5.76
C GLY A 76 -15.78 -11.93 -4.44
N ALA A 77 -14.66 -11.80 -3.73
CA ALA A 77 -14.50 -10.93 -2.58
C ALA A 77 -13.33 -9.96 -2.77
N ARG A 78 -13.29 -8.88 -1.98
CA ARG A 78 -12.16 -7.95 -1.92
C ARG A 78 -11.30 -8.27 -0.71
N VAL A 79 -10.03 -7.86 -0.74
CA VAL A 79 -9.08 -8.14 0.34
C VAL A 79 -8.62 -6.85 1.01
N VAL A 80 -8.51 -6.91 2.34
CA VAL A 80 -7.77 -5.94 3.16
C VAL A 80 -6.61 -6.68 3.84
N PRO A 81 -5.36 -6.21 3.72
CA PRO A 81 -4.26 -6.74 4.52
C PRO A 81 -4.41 -6.27 5.98
N ILE A 82 -4.50 -7.22 6.91
CA ILE A 82 -4.44 -6.91 8.34
C ILE A 82 -2.98 -7.01 8.79
N LEU A 83 -2.44 -5.89 9.26
CA LEU A 83 -1.04 -5.79 9.60
C LEU A 83 -0.77 -6.28 11.04
N VAL A 84 0.24 -7.14 11.20
CA VAL A 84 0.73 -7.59 12.51
C VAL A 84 1.51 -6.48 13.22
N ASP A 85 1.84 -6.62 14.51
CA ASP A 85 2.53 -5.58 15.30
C ASP A 85 1.73 -4.25 15.44
N GLN A 86 0.41 -4.32 15.34
CA GLN A 86 -0.51 -3.19 15.56
C GLN A 86 -1.17 -3.23 16.94
N ASP A 87 -1.73 -2.09 17.37
CA ASP A 87 -2.46 -2.00 18.63
C ASP A 87 -3.87 -2.63 18.53
N GLU A 88 -4.48 -2.92 19.69
CA GLU A 88 -5.81 -3.54 19.76
C GLU A 88 -6.90 -2.68 19.10
N ASP A 89 -6.75 -1.35 19.09
CA ASP A 89 -7.73 -0.46 18.47
C ASP A 89 -7.71 -0.57 16.96
N TYR A 90 -6.52 -0.64 16.34
CA TYR A 90 -6.37 -0.95 14.91
C TYR A 90 -7.06 -2.27 14.58
N LEU A 91 -6.72 -3.32 15.32
CA LEU A 91 -7.24 -4.66 15.06
C LEU A 91 -8.76 -4.72 15.22
N ARG A 92 -9.30 -4.04 16.25
CA ARG A 92 -10.75 -3.92 16.47
C ARG A 92 -11.42 -3.12 15.35
N LYS A 93 -10.81 -2.02 14.92
CA LYS A 93 -11.30 -1.21 13.81
C LYS A 93 -11.36 -2.04 12.53
N MET A 94 -10.31 -2.78 12.19
CA MET A 94 -10.30 -3.66 11.03
C MET A 94 -11.32 -4.78 11.14
N PHE A 95 -11.40 -5.44 12.29
CA PHE A 95 -12.40 -6.49 12.54
C PHE A 95 -13.84 -6.01 12.32
N ASN A 96 -14.18 -4.82 12.81
CA ASN A 96 -15.52 -4.25 12.67
C ASN A 96 -15.84 -3.80 11.24
N SER A 97 -14.84 -3.65 10.38
CA SER A 97 -15.01 -3.16 9.00
C SER A 97 -15.04 -4.27 7.95
N ILE A 98 -14.46 -5.44 8.25
CA ILE A 98 -14.37 -6.59 7.34
C ILE A 98 -15.48 -7.62 7.63
N ASN A 99 -15.74 -8.50 6.67
CA ASN A 99 -16.80 -9.50 6.72
C ASN A 99 -16.33 -10.91 7.09
N ALA A 100 -15.02 -11.15 7.05
CA ALA A 100 -14.42 -12.42 7.41
C ALA A 100 -12.92 -12.25 7.70
N LEU A 101 -12.34 -13.18 8.45
CA LEU A 101 -10.91 -13.22 8.74
C LEU A 101 -10.25 -14.47 8.15
N PHE A 102 -9.09 -14.29 7.54
CA PHE A 102 -8.29 -15.36 6.94
C PHE A 102 -6.89 -15.41 7.57
N PHE A 103 -6.53 -16.56 8.14
CA PHE A 103 -5.19 -16.87 8.63
C PHE A 103 -4.45 -17.70 7.56
N PRO A 104 -3.42 -17.14 6.90
CA PRO A 104 -2.67 -17.84 5.88
C PRO A 104 -1.71 -18.88 6.45
N GLY A 105 -1.18 -19.73 5.56
CA GLY A 105 -0.02 -20.56 5.84
C GLY A 105 1.25 -19.73 5.97
N GLY A 106 2.31 -20.31 6.53
CA GLY A 106 3.55 -19.60 6.83
C GLY A 106 4.50 -20.44 7.66
N ALA A 107 5.59 -19.81 8.12
CA ALA A 107 6.64 -20.46 8.89
C ALA A 107 6.91 -19.79 10.25
N ILE A 108 5.96 -18.99 10.75
CA ILE A 108 6.06 -18.36 12.07
C ILE A 108 5.96 -19.44 13.15
N THR A 109 6.89 -19.42 14.10
CA THR A 109 6.92 -20.33 15.23
C THR A 109 6.10 -19.77 16.40
N PHE A 110 5.28 -20.60 17.02
CA PHE A 110 4.56 -20.27 18.25
C PHE A 110 4.97 -21.18 19.42
N GLU A 111 6.23 -21.63 19.43
CA GLU A 111 6.78 -22.58 20.41
C GLU A 111 7.04 -21.99 21.81
N TYR A 112 6.98 -22.93 22.76
CA TYR A 112 6.80 -22.86 24.20
C TYR A 112 8.09 -22.54 24.97
N ASP A 113 8.40 -21.26 25.14
CA ASP A 113 9.22 -20.82 26.28
C ASP A 113 8.86 -19.39 26.70
N ASN A 114 8.31 -19.26 27.91
CA ASN A 114 8.08 -17.97 28.58
C ASN A 114 9.37 -17.14 28.77
N SER A 115 10.55 -17.72 28.51
CA SER A 115 11.85 -17.04 28.55
C SER A 115 12.36 -16.56 27.18
N THR A 116 11.78 -17.01 26.06
CA THR A 116 12.27 -16.64 24.73
C THR A 116 11.18 -16.58 23.67
N ILE A 117 10.18 -15.71 23.85
CA ILE A 117 9.49 -15.17 22.68
C ILE A 117 10.50 -14.29 21.94
N ASN A 118 11.25 -14.88 21.00
CA ASN A 118 11.99 -14.13 20.01
C ASN A 118 11.01 -13.12 19.39
N ASN A 119 11.39 -11.84 19.39
CA ASN A 119 10.53 -10.71 19.00
C ASN A 119 9.92 -10.83 17.59
N SER A 120 10.35 -11.79 16.77
CA SER A 120 9.88 -12.06 15.40
C SER A 120 8.57 -12.83 15.29
N SER A 121 8.08 -13.49 16.36
CA SER A 121 6.82 -14.26 16.31
C SER A 121 5.65 -13.61 17.06
N LYS A 122 5.89 -12.45 17.69
CA LYS A 122 4.91 -11.79 18.55
C LYS A 122 3.72 -11.25 17.77
N GLY A 123 3.96 -10.66 16.62
CA GLY A 123 2.96 -9.93 15.86
C GLY A 123 1.83 -10.83 15.38
N PHE A 124 2.16 -11.90 14.65
CA PHE A 124 1.15 -12.84 14.13
C PHE A 124 0.34 -13.49 15.25
N VAL A 125 1.02 -14.05 16.27
CA VAL A 125 0.36 -14.78 17.35
C VAL A 125 -0.50 -13.84 18.21
N SER A 126 0.03 -12.67 18.63
CA SER A 126 -0.74 -11.73 19.46
C SER A 126 -1.94 -11.14 18.72
N SER A 127 -1.73 -10.68 17.48
CA SER A 127 -2.81 -10.14 16.65
C SER A 127 -3.86 -11.21 16.36
N GLY A 128 -3.43 -12.42 16.02
CA GLY A 128 -4.30 -13.55 15.77
C GLY A 128 -5.13 -13.93 16.98
N LEU A 129 -4.53 -13.99 18.19
CA LEU A 129 -5.26 -14.35 19.42
C LEU A 129 -6.33 -13.31 19.74
N PHE A 130 -6.00 -12.03 19.58
CA PHE A 130 -6.94 -10.93 19.79
C PHE A 130 -8.09 -10.99 18.78
N LEU A 131 -7.80 -11.16 17.49
CA LEU A 131 -8.83 -11.28 16.44
C LEU A 131 -9.71 -12.52 16.62
N MET A 132 -9.15 -13.66 17.03
CA MET A 132 -9.91 -14.87 17.36
C MET A 132 -10.87 -14.64 18.54
N LYS A 133 -10.43 -13.88 19.55
CA LYS A 133 -11.30 -13.47 20.66
C LYS A 133 -12.46 -12.60 20.17
N LEU A 134 -12.19 -11.59 19.33
CA LEU A 134 -13.25 -10.75 18.74
C LEU A 134 -14.24 -11.58 17.91
N ALA A 135 -13.75 -12.51 17.08
CA ALA A 135 -14.61 -13.37 16.29
C ALA A 135 -15.54 -14.24 17.15
N LYS A 136 -15.03 -14.82 18.25
CA LYS A 136 -15.87 -15.58 19.19
C LYS A 136 -16.92 -14.68 19.85
N GLU A 137 -16.51 -13.51 20.35
CA GLU A 137 -17.40 -12.54 21.01
C GLU A 137 -18.50 -12.01 20.08
N ALA A 138 -18.20 -11.76 18.82
CA ALA A 138 -19.17 -11.35 17.81
C ALA A 138 -20.22 -12.44 17.59
N ASN A 139 -19.79 -13.67 17.32
CA ASN A 139 -20.70 -14.78 17.09
C ASN A 139 -21.53 -15.13 18.34
N ASP A 140 -20.97 -14.99 19.54
CA ASP A 140 -21.72 -15.16 20.81
C ASP A 140 -22.84 -14.13 20.98
N LYS A 141 -22.68 -12.94 20.41
CA LYS A 141 -23.69 -11.87 20.38
C LYS A 141 -24.67 -11.99 19.20
N GLY A 142 -24.54 -13.04 18.37
CA GLY A 142 -25.36 -13.24 17.18
C GLY A 142 -24.89 -12.47 15.95
N ASP A 143 -23.72 -11.82 16.01
CA ASP A 143 -23.06 -11.20 14.86
C ASP A 143 -22.22 -12.26 14.13
N TYR A 144 -22.74 -12.74 13.00
CA TYR A 144 -22.13 -13.82 12.25
C TYR A 144 -20.80 -13.37 11.66
N PHE A 145 -19.68 -13.95 12.11
CA PHE A 145 -18.34 -13.58 11.63
C PHE A 145 -17.50 -14.83 11.34
N PRO A 146 -17.28 -15.20 10.06
CA PRO A 146 -16.54 -16.40 9.68
C PRO A 146 -15.02 -16.22 9.73
N VAL A 147 -14.32 -17.32 10.04
CA VAL A 147 -12.86 -17.40 10.11
C VAL A 147 -12.36 -18.59 9.31
N TRP A 148 -11.29 -18.39 8.55
CA TRP A 148 -10.59 -19.42 7.79
C TRP A 148 -9.14 -19.57 8.21
N GLY A 149 -8.63 -20.80 8.30
CA GLY A 149 -7.22 -21.10 8.52
C GLY A 149 -6.66 -22.07 7.50
N THR A 150 -5.52 -21.72 6.89
CA THR A 150 -4.77 -22.60 5.98
C THR A 150 -3.40 -22.92 6.58
N CYS A 151 -3.00 -24.20 6.65
CA CYS A 151 -1.68 -24.64 7.13
C CYS A 151 -1.29 -24.02 8.49
N LEU A 152 -0.35 -23.08 8.55
CA LEU A 152 -0.06 -22.29 9.77
C LEU A 152 -1.33 -21.70 10.41
N GLY A 153 -2.28 -21.20 9.63
CA GLY A 153 -3.56 -20.72 10.13
C GLY A 153 -4.43 -21.82 10.76
N PHE A 154 -4.41 -23.04 10.20
CA PHE A 154 -5.07 -24.20 10.81
C PHE A 154 -4.43 -24.54 12.17
N GLU A 155 -3.10 -24.59 12.19
CA GLU A 155 -2.33 -24.89 13.40
C GLU A 155 -2.58 -23.84 14.48
N PHE A 156 -2.51 -22.56 14.11
CA PHE A 156 -2.76 -21.42 14.98
C PHE A 156 -4.18 -21.44 15.56
N MET A 157 -5.21 -21.68 14.74
CA MET A 157 -6.60 -21.70 15.22
C MET A 157 -6.83 -22.79 16.27
N LEU A 158 -6.19 -23.96 16.10
CA LEU A 158 -6.29 -25.06 17.04
C LEU A 158 -5.44 -24.83 18.30
N PHE A 159 -4.27 -24.22 18.17
CA PHE A 159 -3.47 -23.72 19.29
C PHE A 159 -4.25 -22.71 20.14
N ALA A 160 -4.91 -21.74 19.49
CA ALA A 160 -5.75 -20.74 20.15
C ALA A 160 -6.96 -21.36 20.87
N GLU A 161 -7.55 -22.42 20.32
CA GLU A 161 -8.62 -23.18 20.97
C GLU A 161 -8.11 -24.02 22.15
N GLY A 162 -6.92 -24.62 22.02
CA GLY A 162 -6.27 -25.43 23.05
C GLY A 162 -5.66 -24.62 24.20
N ASN A 163 -6.07 -23.36 24.40
CA ASN A 163 -5.51 -22.44 25.40
C ASN A 163 -3.98 -22.30 25.32
N GLY A 164 -3.43 -22.27 24.10
CA GLY A 164 -2.00 -22.13 23.87
C GLY A 164 -1.19 -23.40 24.14
N GLN A 165 -1.83 -24.57 24.24
CA GLN A 165 -1.12 -25.84 24.28
C GLN A 165 -0.81 -26.29 22.86
N ASP A 166 0.46 -26.60 22.60
CA ASP A 166 0.86 -27.18 21.32
C ASP A 166 0.44 -28.66 21.27
N ALA A 167 -0.55 -28.94 20.42
CA ALA A 167 -1.08 -30.28 20.19
C ALA A 167 -0.42 -30.99 19.00
N ARG A 168 0.51 -30.32 18.29
CA ARG A 168 1.13 -30.85 17.09
C ARG A 168 2.20 -31.89 17.42
N THR A 169 2.52 -32.72 16.44
CA THR A 169 3.67 -33.62 16.42
C THR A 169 4.47 -33.35 15.16
N LEU A 170 5.76 -33.71 15.15
CA LEU A 170 6.56 -33.69 13.94
C LEU A 170 6.01 -34.68 12.91
N CYS A 171 6.02 -34.27 11.63
CA CYS A 171 5.74 -35.10 10.47
C CYS A 171 6.56 -34.63 9.27
N GLN A 172 6.51 -35.38 8.18
CA GLN A 172 7.26 -35.16 6.94
C GLN A 172 6.35 -34.93 5.72
N ALA A 173 5.15 -34.38 5.95
CA ALA A 173 4.21 -33.98 4.90
C ALA A 173 4.61 -32.65 4.24
N ASN A 174 5.87 -32.55 3.84
CA ASN A 174 6.41 -31.41 3.09
C ASN A 174 6.62 -31.80 1.63
N ASN A 175 6.17 -30.95 0.71
CA ASN A 175 6.24 -31.21 -0.73
C ASN A 175 5.43 -32.44 -1.20
N GLN A 176 4.29 -32.68 -0.56
CA GLN A 176 3.43 -33.85 -0.79
C GLN A 176 2.08 -33.44 -1.41
N VAL A 177 1.55 -34.28 -2.31
CA VAL A 177 0.20 -34.14 -2.88
C VAL A 177 -0.69 -35.28 -2.42
N ASP A 178 -1.80 -34.94 -1.78
CA ASP A 178 -2.65 -35.92 -1.09
C ASP A 178 -4.09 -35.91 -1.57
N LYS A 179 -4.72 -37.08 -1.41
CA LYS A 179 -6.18 -37.22 -1.31
C LYS A 179 -6.62 -37.05 0.14
N LEU A 180 -7.89 -36.77 0.36
CA LEU A 180 -8.51 -36.72 1.68
C LEU A 180 -9.18 -38.04 2.04
N SER A 181 -8.94 -38.51 3.26
CA SER A 181 -9.69 -39.59 3.88
C SER A 181 -10.81 -38.99 4.73
N PHE A 182 -12.04 -38.98 4.22
CA PHE A 182 -13.19 -38.36 4.89
C PHE A 182 -13.64 -39.16 6.12
N GLN A 183 -14.06 -38.44 7.15
CA GLN A 183 -14.81 -39.03 8.27
C GLN A 183 -16.23 -39.43 7.82
N LYS A 184 -16.82 -40.41 8.52
CA LYS A 184 -18.12 -41.00 8.16
C LYS A 184 -19.23 -39.96 8.01
N ASP A 185 -19.18 -38.90 8.80
CA ASP A 185 -20.18 -37.85 8.90
C ASP A 185 -19.73 -36.54 8.24
N ALA A 186 -18.59 -36.52 7.55
CA ALA A 186 -18.03 -35.33 6.90
C ALA A 186 -19.02 -34.68 5.91
N MET A 187 -19.85 -35.48 5.23
CA MET A 187 -20.85 -34.97 4.28
C MET A 187 -22.07 -34.30 4.95
N GLN A 188 -22.16 -34.34 6.28
CA GLN A 188 -23.16 -33.59 7.05
C GLN A 188 -22.59 -32.27 7.59
N SER A 189 -21.34 -31.94 7.24
CA SER A 189 -20.68 -30.70 7.64
C SER A 189 -21.16 -29.50 6.84
N ARG A 190 -20.88 -28.30 7.32
CA ARG A 190 -21.10 -27.09 6.51
C ARG A 190 -20.09 -27.05 5.37
N LEU A 191 -18.83 -27.39 5.65
CA LEU A 191 -17.73 -27.32 4.69
C LEU A 191 -17.89 -28.28 3.49
N PHE A 192 -18.41 -29.48 3.68
CA PHE A 192 -18.53 -30.48 2.62
C PHE A 192 -19.97 -30.86 2.25
N GLY A 193 -20.97 -30.56 3.08
CA GLY A 193 -22.33 -31.04 2.87
C GLY A 193 -23.05 -30.45 1.65
N LYS A 194 -22.60 -29.30 1.15
CA LYS A 194 -23.11 -28.69 -0.11
C LYS A 194 -22.16 -28.84 -1.29
N ALA A 195 -21.02 -29.52 -1.11
CA ALA A 195 -20.08 -29.74 -2.20
C ALA A 195 -20.73 -30.59 -3.31
N ARG A 196 -20.36 -30.31 -4.57
CA ARG A 196 -20.74 -31.19 -5.68
C ARG A 196 -20.12 -32.57 -5.47
N LYS A 197 -20.84 -33.61 -5.90
CA LYS A 197 -20.33 -34.99 -5.85
C LYS A 197 -18.99 -35.16 -6.59
N SER A 198 -18.77 -34.40 -7.68
CA SER A 198 -17.50 -34.37 -8.41
C SER A 198 -16.35 -33.94 -7.50
N VAL A 199 -16.50 -32.81 -6.82
CA VAL A 199 -15.51 -32.26 -5.88
C VAL A 199 -15.19 -33.24 -4.75
N ILE A 200 -16.23 -33.83 -4.12
CA ILE A 200 -16.04 -34.83 -3.06
C ILE A 200 -15.32 -36.07 -3.58
N ASN A 201 -15.71 -36.58 -4.74
CA ASN A 201 -15.07 -37.75 -5.34
C ASN A 201 -13.60 -37.47 -5.69
N THR A 202 -13.31 -36.31 -6.29
CA THR A 202 -11.94 -35.88 -6.59
C THR A 202 -11.10 -35.82 -5.33
N LEU A 203 -11.58 -35.10 -4.29
CA LEU A 203 -10.89 -35.01 -3.00
C LEU A 203 -10.63 -36.39 -2.39
N GLY A 204 -11.58 -37.32 -2.46
CA GLY A 204 -11.46 -38.64 -1.86
C GLY A 204 -10.60 -39.65 -2.64
N THR A 205 -10.30 -39.39 -3.92
CA THR A 205 -9.69 -40.39 -4.81
C THR A 205 -8.41 -39.91 -5.51
N LYS A 206 -8.20 -38.60 -5.68
CA LYS A 206 -7.07 -38.03 -6.41
C LYS A 206 -6.16 -37.24 -5.48
N ALA A 207 -4.87 -37.23 -5.81
CA ALA A 207 -3.86 -36.41 -5.13
C ALA A 207 -3.97 -34.94 -5.61
N VAL A 208 -4.81 -34.15 -4.96
CA VAL A 208 -5.16 -32.77 -5.38
C VAL A 208 -4.95 -31.73 -4.28
N THR A 209 -4.48 -32.13 -3.10
CA THR A 209 -4.23 -31.21 -1.99
C THR A 209 -2.73 -31.08 -1.76
N ALA A 210 -2.20 -29.86 -1.83
CA ALA A 210 -0.77 -29.61 -1.68
C ALA A 210 -0.39 -29.41 -0.20
N ASN A 211 0.61 -30.14 0.28
CA ASN A 211 1.02 -30.19 1.68
C ASN A 211 2.48 -29.77 1.83
N PHE A 212 2.72 -28.75 2.66
CA PHE A 212 4.02 -28.10 2.90
C PHE A 212 4.22 -27.82 4.39
N HIS A 213 4.12 -28.86 5.23
CA HIS A 213 4.19 -28.70 6.69
C HIS A 213 5.09 -29.76 7.33
N HIS A 214 5.76 -29.35 8.40
CA HIS A 214 6.64 -30.20 9.23
C HIS A 214 5.98 -30.60 10.56
N PHE A 215 4.82 -30.02 10.84
CA PHE A 215 4.03 -30.28 12.02
C PHE A 215 2.63 -30.73 11.62
N CYS A 216 2.17 -31.78 12.26
CA CYS A 216 0.88 -32.40 12.01
C CYS A 216 0.09 -32.52 13.31
N LEU A 217 -1.24 -32.46 13.23
CA LEU A 217 -2.11 -32.82 14.34
C LEU A 217 -2.68 -34.22 14.10
N THR A 218 -2.37 -35.19 14.97
CA THR A 218 -2.96 -36.53 14.85
C THR A 218 -4.39 -36.56 15.42
N PRO A 219 -5.25 -37.49 14.97
CA PRO A 219 -6.57 -37.69 15.57
C PRO A 219 -6.53 -37.97 17.08
N GLU A 220 -5.48 -38.67 17.54
CA GLU A 220 -5.25 -38.96 18.95
C GLU A 220 -4.98 -37.67 19.73
N ASN A 221 -4.06 -36.81 19.24
CA ASN A 221 -3.78 -35.52 19.87
C ASN A 221 -4.99 -34.58 19.80
N PHE A 222 -5.71 -34.55 18.67
CA PHE A 222 -6.95 -33.78 18.53
C PHE A 222 -7.97 -34.12 19.62
N THR A 223 -8.06 -35.39 20.03
CA THR A 223 -8.92 -35.82 21.13
C THR A 223 -8.28 -35.56 22.50
N ARG A 224 -7.00 -35.89 22.67
CA ARG A 224 -6.26 -35.77 23.93
C ARG A 224 -6.21 -34.33 24.45
N PHE A 225 -6.08 -33.35 23.55
CA PHE A 225 -6.06 -31.92 23.88
C PHE A 225 -7.47 -31.31 23.91
N GLY A 226 -8.53 -32.11 23.82
CA GLY A 226 -9.92 -31.65 23.93
C GLY A 226 -10.43 -30.82 22.74
N LEU A 227 -9.66 -30.70 21.66
CA LEU A 227 -10.05 -29.94 20.47
C LEU A 227 -11.30 -30.53 19.80
N ASN A 228 -11.50 -31.85 19.94
CA ASN A 228 -12.71 -32.54 19.51
C ASN A 228 -13.99 -32.08 20.21
N GLN A 229 -13.92 -31.30 21.29
CA GLN A 229 -15.10 -30.71 21.93
C GLN A 229 -15.59 -29.50 21.13
N SER A 230 -14.68 -28.64 20.68
CA SER A 230 -14.96 -27.40 19.96
C SER A 230 -14.99 -27.54 18.44
N TYR A 231 -14.24 -28.48 17.89
CA TYR A 231 -14.13 -28.73 16.45
C TYR A 231 -14.62 -30.13 16.08
N ARG A 232 -15.15 -30.25 14.87
CA ARG A 232 -15.46 -31.51 14.20
C ARG A 232 -14.32 -31.85 13.26
N LEU A 233 -13.78 -33.05 13.38
CA LEU A 233 -12.79 -33.62 12.46
C LEU A 233 -13.53 -34.03 11.18
N LEU A 234 -13.14 -33.50 10.02
CA LEU A 234 -13.81 -33.76 8.75
C LEU A 234 -13.04 -34.71 7.84
N SER A 235 -11.71 -34.60 7.81
CA SER A 235 -10.87 -35.50 7.04
C SER A 235 -9.49 -35.66 7.66
N THR A 236 -8.81 -36.73 7.26
CA THR A 236 -7.38 -36.96 7.51
C THR A 236 -6.62 -37.14 6.21
N SER A 237 -5.31 -37.00 6.28
CA SER A 237 -4.33 -37.37 5.26
C SER A 237 -3.24 -38.25 5.90
N TYR A 238 -2.35 -38.83 5.10
CA TYR A 238 -1.34 -39.77 5.56
C TYR A 238 0.04 -39.36 5.05
N ASP A 239 0.97 -39.15 5.97
CA ASP A 239 2.39 -38.99 5.70
C ASP A 239 3.05 -40.38 5.69
N PRO A 240 3.42 -40.92 4.51
CA PRO A 240 4.04 -42.23 4.40
C PRO A 240 5.48 -42.26 4.90
N VAL A 241 6.18 -41.12 4.94
CA VAL A 241 7.59 -41.05 5.35
C VAL A 241 7.70 -41.01 6.87
N GLY A 242 6.91 -40.15 7.50
CA GLY A 242 6.81 -40.11 8.97
C GLY A 242 5.94 -41.22 9.55
N ASN A 243 5.17 -41.94 8.73
CA ASN A 243 4.17 -42.93 9.14
C ASN A 243 3.13 -42.31 10.10
N VAL A 244 2.59 -41.15 9.72
CA VAL A 244 1.66 -40.36 10.54
C VAL A 244 0.36 -40.15 9.77
N THR A 245 -0.78 -40.55 10.37
CA THR A 245 -2.09 -40.06 9.94
C THR A 245 -2.39 -38.75 10.66
N TYR A 246 -2.76 -37.71 9.91
CA TYR A 246 -2.98 -36.38 10.46
C TYR A 246 -4.30 -35.78 10.01
N VAL A 247 -4.86 -34.90 10.82
CA VAL A 247 -6.08 -34.15 10.54
C VAL A 247 -5.81 -33.17 9.42
N SER A 248 -6.62 -33.21 8.36
CA SER A 248 -6.45 -32.37 7.17
C SER A 248 -7.53 -31.30 6.99
N ALA A 249 -8.71 -31.49 7.58
CA ALA A 249 -9.77 -30.48 7.61
C ALA A 249 -10.63 -30.57 8.88
N VAL A 250 -11.02 -29.41 9.40
CA VAL A 250 -11.92 -29.25 10.56
C VAL A 250 -12.93 -28.12 10.35
N GLU A 251 -14.03 -28.18 11.08
CA GLU A 251 -14.93 -27.03 11.27
C GLU A 251 -15.32 -26.90 12.74
N SER A 252 -15.51 -25.67 13.24
CA SER A 252 -15.99 -25.47 14.62
C SER A 252 -17.43 -25.99 14.75
N LYS A 253 -17.77 -26.61 15.87
CA LYS A 253 -19.16 -27.05 16.10
C LYS A 253 -20.11 -25.88 16.33
N LYS A 254 -19.61 -24.79 16.91
CA LYS A 254 -20.41 -23.63 17.34
C LYS A 254 -20.26 -22.44 16.38
N TYR A 255 -19.04 -22.11 16.00
CA TYR A 255 -18.74 -20.90 15.24
C TYR A 255 -18.58 -21.20 13.74
N PRO A 256 -18.74 -20.21 12.85
CA PRO A 256 -18.45 -20.34 11.42
C PRO A 256 -16.94 -20.32 11.14
N PHE A 257 -16.18 -21.15 11.86
CA PHE A 257 -14.73 -21.27 11.75
C PHE A 257 -14.38 -22.56 11.01
N PHE A 258 -13.48 -22.47 10.05
CA PHE A 258 -13.09 -23.56 9.16
C PHE A 258 -11.58 -23.55 9.00
N ALA A 259 -10.96 -24.73 8.93
CA ALA A 259 -9.54 -24.78 8.71
C ALA A 259 -9.12 -26.04 7.95
N VAL A 260 -8.10 -25.89 7.11
CA VAL A 260 -7.48 -26.95 6.32
C VAL A 260 -5.97 -26.93 6.49
N GLN A 261 -5.35 -28.10 6.63
CA GLN A 261 -3.89 -28.20 6.78
C GLN A 261 -3.15 -28.03 5.45
N PHE A 262 -3.79 -28.38 4.33
CA PHE A 262 -3.26 -28.25 2.97
C PHE A 262 -3.51 -26.86 2.38
N HIS A 263 -2.86 -26.58 1.24
CA HIS A 263 -2.85 -25.28 0.56
C HIS A 263 -3.69 -25.29 -0.73
N PRO A 264 -5.01 -25.04 -0.68
CA PRO A 264 -5.83 -24.98 -1.88
C PRO A 264 -5.45 -23.82 -2.82
N GLU A 265 -4.92 -22.72 -2.30
CA GLU A 265 -4.52 -21.55 -3.09
C GLU A 265 -3.37 -21.84 -4.06
N LYS A 266 -2.45 -22.74 -3.67
CA LYS A 266 -1.27 -23.05 -4.47
C LYS A 266 -1.62 -23.75 -5.79
N ASN A 267 -2.69 -24.54 -5.83
CA ASN A 267 -3.13 -25.27 -7.01
C ASN A 267 -3.38 -24.37 -8.24
N ILE A 268 -3.81 -23.12 -8.00
CA ILE A 268 -4.18 -22.19 -9.08
C ILE A 268 -3.07 -21.16 -9.34
N TYR A 269 -2.35 -20.72 -8.30
CA TYR A 269 -1.59 -19.48 -8.36
C TYR A 269 -0.07 -19.59 -8.17
N GLU A 270 0.45 -20.72 -7.70
CA GLU A 270 1.89 -20.92 -7.51
C GLU A 270 2.46 -21.89 -8.53
N TRP A 271 3.60 -21.58 -9.15
CA TRP A 271 4.16 -22.36 -10.27
C TRP A 271 5.64 -22.71 -10.09
N THR A 272 6.15 -22.55 -8.86
CA THR A 272 7.55 -22.80 -8.54
C THR A 272 7.96 -24.24 -8.87
N LEU A 273 9.09 -24.40 -9.54
CA LEU A 273 9.64 -25.72 -9.89
C LEU A 273 10.25 -26.45 -8.68
N LYS A 274 10.35 -25.78 -7.52
CA LYS A 274 10.88 -26.35 -6.28
C LYS A 274 9.86 -27.23 -5.56
N GLU A 275 8.59 -27.07 -5.88
CA GLU A 275 7.47 -27.73 -5.20
C GLU A 275 6.69 -28.63 -6.18
N ASN A 276 6.12 -29.71 -5.65
CA ASN A 276 5.24 -30.63 -6.33
C ASN A 276 3.80 -30.16 -6.11
N LEU A 277 3.28 -29.41 -7.10
CA LEU A 277 1.99 -28.75 -7.02
C LEU A 277 0.97 -29.36 -7.99
N PRO A 278 -0.26 -29.64 -7.54
CA PRO A 278 -1.28 -30.22 -8.41
C PRO A 278 -2.01 -29.11 -9.19
N HIS A 279 -1.75 -29.05 -10.50
CA HIS A 279 -2.38 -28.08 -11.44
C HIS A 279 -3.41 -28.72 -12.38
N SER A 280 -3.89 -29.93 -12.08
CA SER A 280 -4.90 -30.58 -12.92
C SER A 280 -6.23 -29.79 -12.87
N PRO A 281 -7.09 -29.88 -13.91
CA PRO A 281 -8.39 -29.23 -13.90
C PRO A 281 -9.23 -29.54 -12.65
N GLU A 282 -9.13 -30.77 -12.14
CA GLU A 282 -9.83 -31.18 -10.92
C GLU A 282 -9.21 -30.60 -9.66
N ALA A 283 -7.88 -30.41 -9.60
CA ALA A 283 -7.21 -29.72 -8.50
C ALA A 283 -7.62 -28.24 -8.45
N ILE A 284 -7.80 -27.61 -9.61
CA ILE A 284 -8.32 -26.24 -9.75
C ILE A 284 -9.79 -26.16 -9.32
N GLU A 285 -10.65 -27.10 -9.75
CA GLU A 285 -12.07 -27.16 -9.33
C GLU A 285 -12.19 -27.27 -7.81
N VAL A 286 -11.37 -28.12 -7.18
CA VAL A 286 -11.32 -28.30 -5.72
C VAL A 286 -10.85 -27.04 -5.02
N ALA A 287 -9.79 -26.39 -5.50
CA ALA A 287 -9.31 -25.14 -4.94
C ALA A 287 -10.37 -24.04 -4.98
N GLN A 288 -11.01 -23.87 -6.14
CA GLN A 288 -12.09 -22.90 -6.34
C GLN A 288 -13.29 -23.19 -5.42
N TYR A 289 -13.63 -24.46 -5.17
CA TYR A 289 -14.70 -24.84 -4.25
C TYR A 289 -14.49 -24.26 -2.85
N PHE A 290 -13.31 -24.45 -2.27
CA PHE A 290 -13.01 -23.95 -0.93
C PHE A 290 -13.04 -22.42 -0.86
N ALA A 291 -12.56 -21.73 -1.90
CA ALA A 291 -12.61 -20.27 -1.98
C ALA A 291 -14.05 -19.77 -2.01
N MET A 292 -14.88 -20.33 -2.90
CA MET A 292 -16.30 -19.98 -3.02
C MET A 292 -17.06 -20.26 -1.71
N PHE A 293 -16.80 -21.41 -1.09
CA PHE A 293 -17.42 -21.76 0.19
C PHE A 293 -17.14 -20.70 1.26
N PHE A 294 -15.88 -20.25 1.37
CA PHE A 294 -15.49 -19.27 2.39
C PHE A 294 -16.07 -17.89 2.10
N VAL A 295 -16.01 -17.42 0.85
CA VAL A 295 -16.65 -16.15 0.45
C VAL A 295 -18.17 -16.20 0.69
N ASP A 296 -18.83 -17.33 0.44
CA ASP A 296 -20.25 -17.53 0.77
C ASP A 296 -20.53 -17.43 2.27
N GLN A 297 -19.57 -17.74 3.14
CA GLN A 297 -19.73 -17.45 4.56
C GLN A 297 -19.60 -15.95 4.81
N ALA A 298 -18.62 -15.28 4.21
CA ALA A 298 -18.40 -13.85 4.37
C ALA A 298 -19.61 -13.01 3.96
N ARG A 299 -20.35 -13.41 2.91
CA ARG A 299 -21.59 -12.74 2.46
C ARG A 299 -22.69 -12.66 3.53
N LYS A 300 -22.62 -13.47 4.59
CA LYS A 300 -23.62 -13.48 5.68
C LYS A 300 -23.33 -12.45 6.78
N ASN A 301 -22.15 -11.85 6.75
CA ASN A 301 -21.79 -10.75 7.63
C ASN A 301 -22.07 -9.40 6.95
N ILE A 302 -22.59 -8.44 7.71
CA ILE A 302 -23.00 -7.11 7.22
C ILE A 302 -22.12 -5.97 7.73
N HIS A 303 -20.92 -6.27 8.26
CA HIS A 303 -19.92 -5.25 8.55
C HIS A 303 -19.54 -4.45 7.31
N SER A 304 -19.11 -3.22 7.55
CA SER A 304 -18.63 -2.32 6.51
C SER A 304 -17.74 -1.26 7.14
N PHE A 305 -16.87 -0.66 6.32
CA PHE A 305 -16.17 0.56 6.70
C PHE A 305 -17.14 1.72 6.86
N ASN A 306 -16.77 2.73 7.66
CA ASN A 306 -17.65 3.87 7.93
C ASN A 306 -17.88 4.74 6.68
N SER A 307 -16.95 4.70 5.73
CA SER A 307 -17.06 5.43 4.48
C SER A 307 -16.38 4.69 3.32
N ARG A 308 -16.78 5.06 2.09
CA ARG A 308 -16.17 4.56 0.87
C ARG A 308 -14.68 4.90 0.77
N SER A 309 -14.29 6.12 1.15
CA SER A 309 -12.90 6.57 1.14
C SER A 309 -12.04 5.78 2.12
N GLU A 310 -12.57 5.51 3.32
CA GLU A 310 -11.87 4.67 4.30
C GLU A 310 -11.71 3.24 3.80
N GLU A 311 -12.75 2.66 3.20
CA GLU A 311 -12.66 1.34 2.56
C GLU A 311 -11.57 1.32 1.49
N GLU A 312 -11.61 2.26 0.54
CA GLU A 312 -10.68 2.34 -0.58
C GLU A 312 -9.23 2.46 -0.12
N ALA A 313 -8.95 3.22 0.93
CA ALA A 313 -7.61 3.38 1.49
C ALA A 313 -7.04 2.11 2.15
N GLN A 314 -7.89 1.15 2.52
CA GLN A 314 -7.46 -0.09 3.22
C GLN A 314 -7.37 -1.31 2.28
N LEU A 315 -7.89 -1.23 1.06
CA LEU A 315 -7.90 -2.36 0.14
C LEU A 315 -6.48 -2.76 -0.30
N ILE A 316 -6.33 -4.04 -0.65
CA ILE A 316 -5.09 -4.60 -1.19
C ILE A 316 -4.66 -3.93 -2.51
N TYR A 317 -5.59 -3.26 -3.22
CA TYR A 317 -5.34 -2.53 -4.46
C TYR A 317 -4.33 -1.39 -4.33
N ASN A 318 -4.11 -0.92 -3.10
CA ASN A 318 -3.11 0.10 -2.78
C ASN A 318 -1.69 -0.49 -2.63
N TYR A 319 -1.51 -1.79 -2.84
CA TYR A 319 -0.23 -2.45 -2.64
C TYR A 319 0.19 -3.14 -3.95
N ILE A 320 1.49 -3.07 -4.24
CA ILE A 320 2.07 -3.71 -5.42
C ILE A 320 2.84 -4.95 -4.94
N PRO A 321 2.51 -6.16 -5.44
CA PRO A 321 3.25 -7.35 -5.07
C PRO A 321 4.60 -7.40 -5.80
N THR A 322 5.63 -7.90 -5.11
CA THR A 322 6.96 -8.16 -5.69
C THR A 322 6.98 -9.56 -6.33
N TYR A 323 7.61 -9.70 -7.50
CA TYR A 323 7.84 -10.99 -8.14
C TYR A 323 9.02 -11.72 -7.46
N THR A 324 8.70 -12.60 -6.52
CA THR A 324 9.65 -13.35 -5.68
C THR A 324 10.08 -14.69 -6.28
N GLY A 325 9.36 -15.19 -7.28
CA GLY A 325 9.74 -16.40 -8.01
C GLY A 325 11.13 -16.32 -8.66
N LEU A 326 11.56 -15.12 -9.12
CA LEU A 326 12.89 -14.90 -9.72
C LEU A 326 14.05 -15.14 -8.75
N THR A 327 13.86 -14.82 -7.48
CA THR A 327 14.88 -15.01 -6.43
C THR A 327 14.83 -16.42 -5.84
N GLY A 328 13.97 -17.29 -6.40
CA GLY A 328 13.83 -18.67 -5.99
C GLY A 328 12.96 -18.85 -4.76
N ASP A 329 12.07 -17.92 -4.45
CA ASP A 329 11.04 -18.12 -3.43
C ASP A 329 10.07 -19.24 -3.84
N THR A 330 9.35 -19.82 -2.89
CA THR A 330 8.29 -20.81 -3.17
C THR A 330 6.98 -20.15 -3.57
N PHE A 331 6.85 -18.84 -3.36
CA PHE A 331 5.76 -18.04 -3.88
C PHE A 331 6.21 -17.24 -5.10
N GLU A 332 5.39 -17.22 -6.16
CA GLU A 332 5.59 -16.38 -7.33
C GLU A 332 5.62 -14.92 -6.92
N GLN A 333 4.66 -14.49 -6.09
CA GLN A 333 4.51 -13.09 -5.70
C GLN A 333 4.20 -12.94 -4.21
N LYS A 334 4.76 -11.89 -3.59
CA LYS A 334 4.46 -11.47 -2.22
C LYS A 334 4.15 -9.99 -2.15
N TYR A 335 3.14 -9.64 -1.36
CA TYR A 335 2.94 -8.28 -0.88
C TYR A 335 3.79 -8.08 0.36
N TYR A 336 4.63 -7.05 0.37
CA TYR A 336 5.43 -6.65 1.52
C TYR A 336 4.86 -5.36 2.13
N PHE A 337 4.87 -5.28 3.46
CA PHE A 337 4.30 -4.16 4.21
C PHE A 337 5.42 -3.47 5.01
N PRO A 338 5.92 -2.30 4.54
CA PRO A 338 6.98 -1.55 5.21
C PRO A 338 6.54 -0.93 6.54
N GLU A 339 7.48 -0.72 7.45
CA GLU A 339 7.23 -0.09 8.76
C GLU A 339 6.63 1.33 8.65
N MET A 340 6.89 2.04 7.54
CA MET A 340 6.36 3.39 7.30
C MET A 340 4.82 3.43 7.21
N PHE A 341 4.18 2.40 6.62
CA PHE A 341 2.72 2.30 6.57
C PHE A 341 2.12 2.07 7.97
N MET A 342 2.85 1.40 8.86
CA MET A 342 2.44 1.13 10.23
C MET A 342 2.46 2.39 11.11
N LYS A 343 3.42 3.29 10.86
CA LYS A 343 3.57 4.58 11.57
C LYS A 343 2.57 5.62 11.08
N LEU A 344 2.27 5.67 9.78
CA LEU A 344 1.28 6.61 9.21
C LEU A 344 -0.11 6.42 9.82
N TRP A 345 -0.57 5.18 9.99
CA TRP A 345 -1.84 4.92 10.67
C TRP A 345 -1.87 5.44 12.12
N ARG A 346 -0.76 5.31 12.88
CA ARG A 346 -0.67 5.83 14.26
C ARG A 346 -0.69 7.36 14.32
N VAL A 347 -0.18 8.03 13.28
CA VAL A 347 -0.26 9.49 13.13
C VAL A 347 -1.67 9.94 12.75
N GLU A 348 -2.32 9.23 11.83
CA GLU A 348 -3.73 9.44 11.46
C GLU A 348 -4.65 9.29 12.68
N LYS A 349 -4.42 8.25 13.50
CA LYS A 349 -5.14 8.01 14.76
C LYS A 349 -5.00 9.18 15.73
N LYS A 350 -3.77 9.67 15.96
CA LYS A 350 -3.54 10.85 16.82
C LYS A 350 -4.22 12.11 16.29
N ARG A 351 -4.33 12.28 14.97
CA ARG A 351 -5.08 13.39 14.34
C ARG A 351 -6.59 13.25 14.54
N MET A 352 -7.13 12.05 14.38
CA MET A 352 -8.55 11.74 14.60
C MET A 352 -8.94 11.89 16.07
N GLU A 353 -8.10 11.44 17.00
CA GLU A 353 -8.31 11.55 18.45
C GLU A 353 -8.16 12.99 18.97
N ALA A 354 -7.40 13.85 18.27
CA ALA A 354 -7.24 15.26 18.62
C ALA A 354 -8.42 16.16 18.22
N GLY A 355 -9.49 15.60 17.62
CA GLY A 355 -10.70 16.37 17.25
C GLY A 355 -10.45 17.43 16.17
N CYS A 356 -9.39 17.30 15.37
CA CYS A 356 -9.16 18.17 14.22
C CYS A 356 -10.11 17.76 13.08
N GLU A 357 -11.37 18.17 13.16
CA GLU A 357 -12.22 18.28 11.98
C GLU A 357 -11.63 19.36 11.07
N THR A 358 -10.90 18.95 10.04
CA THR A 358 -10.61 19.87 8.95
C THR A 358 -11.88 19.98 8.12
N ASN A 359 -12.57 21.13 8.23
CA ASN A 359 -13.43 21.62 7.16
C ASN A 359 -12.57 21.76 5.90
N ILE A 360 -12.43 20.68 5.14
CA ILE A 360 -11.91 20.69 3.78
C ILE A 360 -13.15 20.53 2.91
N SER A 361 -13.80 21.65 2.63
CA SER A 361 -14.84 21.74 1.62
C SER A 361 -14.29 21.71 0.19
N ASP A 362 -12.96 21.73 0.00
CA ASP A 362 -12.36 21.77 -1.33
C ASP A 362 -11.43 20.57 -1.49
N GLY A 363 -11.83 19.60 -2.32
CA GLY A 363 -11.15 18.31 -2.54
C GLY A 363 -9.72 18.40 -3.07
N THR A 364 -8.78 18.83 -2.24
CA THR A 364 -7.34 18.77 -2.51
C THR A 364 -6.78 17.42 -2.06
N TYR A 365 -6.83 16.52 -3.02
CA TYR A 365 -6.08 15.27 -3.18
C TYR A 365 -4.70 15.26 -2.48
N TYR A 366 -4.47 14.29 -1.58
CA TYR A 366 -3.13 13.90 -1.14
C TYR A 366 -2.37 13.39 -2.37
N PRO A 367 -1.18 13.92 -2.73
CA PRO A 367 -0.44 13.37 -3.85
C PRO A 367 0.06 11.96 -3.47
N ASP A 368 -0.37 10.99 -4.27
CA ASP A 368 -0.02 9.58 -4.24
C ASP A 368 1.49 9.35 -4.04
N ILE A 369 1.89 9.02 -2.80
CA ILE A 369 3.24 8.54 -2.46
C ILE A 369 3.56 7.21 -3.18
N GLN A 370 2.54 6.54 -3.74
CA GLN A 370 2.67 5.26 -4.44
C GLN A 370 3.18 5.36 -5.88
N ASN A 371 3.04 6.52 -6.53
CA ASN A 371 3.48 6.68 -7.92
C ASN A 371 5.01 6.66 -8.07
N ILE A 372 5.76 6.82 -6.98
CA ILE A 372 7.23 6.81 -7.00
C ILE A 372 7.79 5.41 -7.37
N TRP A 373 7.08 4.32 -7.06
CA TRP A 373 7.60 2.96 -7.30
C TRP A 373 7.29 2.42 -8.71
N VAL A 374 6.22 2.91 -9.36
CA VAL A 374 5.81 2.44 -10.70
C VAL A 374 6.77 2.93 -11.80
N PHE A 375 7.45 4.07 -11.62
CA PHE A 375 8.30 4.65 -12.65
C PHE A 375 9.60 3.87 -12.93
N ASN A 376 10.09 3.05 -11.98
CA ASN A 376 11.33 2.29 -12.16
C ASN A 376 11.18 0.99 -12.99
N GLN A 377 9.97 0.49 -13.22
CA GLN A 377 9.76 -0.71 -14.05
C GLN A 377 9.59 -0.39 -15.55
N ILE A 378 9.12 0.80 -15.92
CA ILE A 378 8.88 1.20 -17.32
C ILE A 378 10.15 1.73 -18.00
N GLY A 379 11.14 2.20 -17.22
CA GLY A 379 12.42 2.73 -17.72
C GLY A 379 13.30 1.75 -18.49
N SER A 380 13.01 0.44 -18.44
CA SER A 380 13.80 -0.60 -19.11
C SER A 380 13.50 -0.79 -20.61
N SER A 381 12.54 -0.05 -21.19
CA SER A 381 12.21 -0.19 -22.62
C SER A 381 12.50 1.05 -23.49
N ALA A 382 12.91 2.19 -22.91
CA ALA A 382 13.03 3.46 -23.62
C ALA A 382 14.47 3.94 -23.93
N LYS A 383 15.44 3.02 -24.05
CA LYS A 383 16.83 3.33 -24.44
C LYS A 383 17.14 2.99 -25.91
N GLU A 384 16.23 3.29 -26.84
CA GLU A 384 16.57 3.36 -28.25
C GLU A 384 15.81 4.49 -28.95
N LYS A 385 16.49 5.62 -29.12
CA LYS A 385 16.57 6.44 -30.35
C LYS A 385 16.80 7.91 -30.00
N GLY A 386 18.02 8.36 -30.19
CA GLY A 386 18.39 9.75 -30.06
C GLY A 386 17.69 10.65 -31.09
N ARG A 387 17.23 11.81 -30.63
CA ARG A 387 17.20 13.07 -31.40
C ARG A 387 16.86 14.24 -30.49
N VAL A 388 17.70 15.26 -30.56
CA VAL A 388 17.51 16.61 -29.98
C VAL A 388 16.50 17.39 -30.82
N PRO A 389 15.68 18.26 -30.21
CA PRO A 389 15.54 19.60 -30.79
C PRO A 389 15.60 20.74 -29.75
N VAL A 390 16.20 21.83 -30.21
CA VAL A 390 16.33 23.16 -29.61
C VAL A 390 15.05 23.96 -29.88
N PHE A 391 14.49 24.70 -28.91
CA PHE A 391 13.83 26.00 -29.19
C PHE A 391 13.80 26.98 -28.00
N LYS A 392 13.91 28.26 -28.39
CA LYS A 392 14.16 29.53 -27.71
C LYS A 392 13.35 29.90 -26.46
N ASP A 393 14.08 30.46 -25.50
CA ASP A 393 13.68 31.21 -24.31
C ASP A 393 13.30 32.67 -24.62
N ILE A 394 12.12 33.13 -24.19
CA ILE A 394 11.85 34.51 -23.75
C ILE A 394 10.79 34.46 -22.63
N ASN A 395 11.20 34.32 -21.36
CA ASN A 395 10.50 34.90 -20.18
C ASN A 395 11.15 34.58 -18.81
N MET A 396 12.47 34.37 -18.75
CA MET A 396 13.16 34.00 -17.50
C MET A 396 13.28 35.18 -16.50
N GLU A 397 13.29 36.43 -16.97
CA GLU A 397 13.50 37.62 -16.13
C GLU A 397 12.25 38.04 -15.34
N ARG A 398 11.05 37.84 -15.90
CA ARG A 398 9.78 38.14 -15.19
C ARG A 398 9.49 37.15 -14.07
N ARG A 399 9.91 35.88 -14.21
CA ARG A 399 9.76 34.84 -13.18
C ARG A 399 10.69 35.06 -11.99
N ALA A 400 11.95 35.45 -12.23
CA ALA A 400 12.91 35.75 -11.16
C ALA A 400 12.49 36.95 -10.30
N LYS A 401 11.93 38.01 -10.91
CA LYS A 401 11.43 39.19 -10.20
C LYS A 401 10.18 38.91 -9.35
N PHE A 402 9.35 37.94 -9.73
CA PHE A 402 8.15 37.54 -8.98
C PHE A 402 8.51 36.69 -7.75
N THR A 403 9.45 35.75 -7.89
CA THR A 403 9.89 34.87 -6.78
C THR A 403 10.66 35.63 -5.69
N ILE A 404 11.50 36.61 -6.05
CA ILE A 404 12.21 37.45 -5.06
C ILE A 404 11.24 38.34 -4.28
N LYS A 405 10.17 38.82 -4.91
CA LYS A 405 9.15 39.66 -4.26
C LYS A 405 8.32 38.86 -3.24
N LEU A 406 8.05 37.58 -3.50
CA LEU A 406 7.41 36.64 -2.56
C LEU A 406 8.31 36.28 -1.37
N LEU A 407 9.63 36.23 -1.57
CA LEU A 407 10.61 35.96 -0.50
C LEU A 407 10.81 37.15 0.45
N ILE A 408 10.66 38.40 -0.03
CA ILE A 408 10.73 39.61 0.82
C ILE A 408 9.43 39.78 1.64
N MET A 409 8.29 39.31 1.12
CA MET A 409 6.99 39.45 1.79
C MET A 409 6.70 38.37 2.84
N SER A 410 7.49 37.29 2.90
CA SER A 410 7.28 36.16 3.82
C SER A 410 8.25 36.12 5.01
N GLY A 411 9.13 37.12 5.15
CA GLY A 411 10.12 37.16 6.23
C GLY A 411 10.43 38.58 6.70
N SER A 412 9.65 39.12 7.62
CA SER A 412 10.07 40.25 8.44
C SER A 412 9.70 40.02 9.90
N THR A 413 10.67 39.55 10.68
CA THR A 413 11.11 40.21 11.92
C THR A 413 12.38 39.52 12.40
N THR A 414 13.54 40.13 12.18
CA THR A 414 14.44 40.65 13.24
C THR A 414 15.85 40.94 12.68
N ASN A 415 16.33 42.15 13.01
CA ASN A 415 17.70 42.66 13.03
C ASN A 415 18.58 42.56 11.78
N SER A 416 18.48 43.59 10.94
CA SER A 416 19.53 43.98 9.99
C SER A 416 20.69 44.68 10.73
N SER A 417 21.86 44.04 10.77
CA SER A 417 23.13 44.76 10.77
C SER A 417 23.55 44.97 9.32
N SER A 418 23.59 46.24 8.94
CA SER A 418 24.12 46.88 7.73
C SER A 418 25.29 46.17 7.03
N ILE A 419 25.13 45.95 5.72
CA ILE A 419 26.23 45.85 4.75
C ILE A 419 25.88 46.81 3.61
N GLU A 420 26.56 47.96 3.59
CA GLU A 420 26.61 48.89 2.46
C GLU A 420 27.48 48.28 1.34
N PHE A 421 27.06 48.46 0.09
CA PHE A 421 27.93 48.36 -1.08
C PHE A 421 28.02 49.75 -1.70
N GLU A 422 29.15 50.43 -1.46
CA GLU A 422 29.64 51.49 -2.32
C GLU A 422 30.10 50.90 -3.66
N SER A 423 29.70 51.53 -4.76
CA SER A 423 30.54 51.58 -5.95
C SER A 423 30.31 52.90 -6.68
N ALA A 424 31.39 53.66 -6.74
CA ALA A 424 31.59 54.91 -7.45
C ALA A 424 31.51 54.74 -8.98
N GLU A 425 31.14 55.84 -9.66
CA GLU A 425 31.86 56.53 -10.76
C GLU A 425 30.84 57.43 -11.50
N GLU A 426 31.02 58.76 -11.42
CA GLU A 426 31.61 59.59 -12.48
C GLU A 426 30.80 59.50 -13.79
N GLY A 427 30.04 60.50 -14.22
CA GLY A 427 30.43 61.89 -14.38
C GLY A 427 30.85 62.11 -15.84
N THR A 428 29.93 62.51 -16.72
CA THR A 428 30.23 63.37 -17.88
C THR A 428 28.95 63.95 -18.47
N GLU A 429 28.99 65.28 -18.63
CA GLU A 429 27.95 66.16 -19.15
C GLU A 429 27.94 66.25 -20.68
N SER A 430 26.75 66.56 -21.23
CA SER A 430 26.40 67.55 -22.27
C SER A 430 25.19 67.00 -23.05
N GLY A 431 23.96 67.56 -22.95
CA GLY A 431 23.52 68.92 -23.33
C GLY A 431 23.13 68.87 -24.82
N THR A 432 21.93 69.19 -25.34
CA THR A 432 20.74 69.99 -24.98
C THR A 432 19.55 69.36 -25.77
N GLU A 433 18.24 69.60 -25.59
CA GLU A 433 17.50 70.85 -25.40
C GLU A 433 16.02 70.50 -25.04
N ALA A 434 15.32 71.50 -24.50
CA ALA A 434 14.06 71.43 -23.75
C ALA A 434 12.79 71.23 -24.59
N ASP A 435 11.72 70.73 -23.96
CA ASP A 435 10.48 71.50 -23.85
C ASP A 435 9.54 70.96 -22.75
N THR A 436 9.12 71.90 -21.91
CA THR A 436 8.12 71.81 -20.84
C THR A 436 6.69 71.68 -21.37
N VAL A 437 5.77 71.10 -20.57
CA VAL A 437 4.53 71.76 -20.07
C VAL A 437 3.71 70.81 -19.18
N SER A 438 3.16 71.43 -18.13
CA SER A 438 2.31 70.97 -17.03
C SER A 438 1.01 70.24 -17.40
N SER A 439 0.42 69.50 -16.44
CA SER A 439 -0.73 69.98 -15.62
C SER A 439 -1.52 68.86 -14.89
N THR A 440 -1.69 69.06 -13.57
CA THR A 440 -2.88 68.82 -12.68
C THR A 440 -3.70 67.52 -12.74
N SER A 441 -3.80 66.73 -11.63
CA SER A 441 -4.78 66.78 -10.50
C SER A 441 -6.19 66.28 -10.90
N MET A 442 -6.94 65.41 -10.21
CA MET A 442 -7.39 65.22 -8.81
C MET A 442 -8.01 63.80 -8.78
N ALA A 443 -7.83 62.91 -7.78
CA ALA A 443 -8.28 62.90 -6.38
C ALA A 443 -9.81 62.89 -6.17
N THR A 444 -10.22 62.03 -5.21
CA THR A 444 -11.48 61.95 -4.43
C THR A 444 -12.62 61.08 -5.00
N THR A 445 -13.37 60.26 -4.24
CA THR A 445 -13.41 59.87 -2.81
C THR A 445 -14.46 58.74 -2.63
N GLU A 446 -14.25 57.89 -1.61
CA GLU A 446 -15.20 57.34 -0.60
C GLU A 446 -16.46 56.57 -1.06
N GLU A 447 -16.57 55.27 -0.72
CA GLU A 447 -17.13 54.66 0.52
C GLU A 447 -18.66 54.77 0.62
N ASP A 448 -19.38 53.63 0.55
CA ASP A 448 -20.10 53.06 1.71
C ASP A 448 -20.97 51.83 1.35
N VAL A 449 -20.79 50.79 2.16
CA VAL A 449 -21.73 49.84 2.82
C VAL A 449 -23.18 49.73 2.28
N PHE A 450 -23.66 48.49 2.01
CA PHE A 450 -24.80 47.86 2.72
C PHE A 450 -25.10 46.40 2.30
N GLU A 451 -25.77 45.75 3.23
CA GLU A 451 -26.06 44.33 3.49
C GLU A 451 -27.30 43.75 2.76
N THR A 452 -27.35 42.41 2.70
CA THR A 452 -28.52 41.49 2.60
C THR A 452 -29.35 41.38 1.30
N SER A 453 -29.58 40.13 0.83
CA SER A 453 -30.90 39.45 0.85
C SER A 453 -30.92 38.14 0.02
N ASP A 454 -31.50 37.09 0.61
CA ASP A 454 -31.97 35.85 -0.05
C ASP A 454 -33.03 36.10 -1.14
N CYS A 455 -33.12 35.22 -2.14
CA CYS A 455 -34.39 34.67 -2.65
C CYS A 455 -34.19 33.51 -3.65
N ASP A 456 -35.10 32.54 -3.50
CA ASP A 456 -35.33 31.31 -4.24
C ASP A 456 -35.87 31.46 -5.68
N GLN A 457 -35.88 30.31 -6.38
CA GLN A 457 -36.87 29.78 -7.36
C GLN A 457 -36.65 29.90 -8.89
N ALA A 458 -36.42 28.71 -9.47
CA ALA A 458 -37.27 27.97 -10.44
C ALA A 458 -37.25 28.24 -11.97
N GLY A 459 -37.27 27.11 -12.71
CA GLY A 459 -37.79 26.89 -14.08
C GLY A 459 -36.79 27.08 -15.22
N GLU A 460 -36.76 26.32 -16.33
CA GLU A 460 -37.56 25.21 -16.87
C GLU A 460 -36.83 24.70 -18.15
N ASP A 461 -37.06 23.43 -18.50
CA ASP A 461 -37.15 22.78 -19.82
C ASP A 461 -36.07 22.92 -20.92
N MET A 462 -35.57 21.76 -21.39
CA MET A 462 -35.74 21.35 -22.80
C MET A 462 -35.54 19.83 -23.00
N GLU A 463 -36.64 19.11 -23.28
CA GLU A 463 -36.67 17.79 -23.92
C GLU A 463 -36.45 17.91 -25.45
N VAL A 464 -35.71 16.96 -26.04
CA VAL A 464 -36.06 16.38 -27.36
C VAL A 464 -35.70 14.90 -27.35
N ASP A 465 -36.74 14.07 -27.31
CA ASP A 465 -36.77 12.64 -27.63
C ASP A 465 -37.06 12.44 -29.12
N LEU A 466 -36.52 11.39 -29.74
CA LEU A 466 -37.19 10.60 -30.78
C LEU A 466 -36.51 9.22 -30.87
N GLY A 467 -37.23 8.20 -30.39
CA GLY A 467 -36.82 6.81 -30.34
C GLY A 467 -37.03 5.98 -31.61
N GLY A 468 -36.95 4.64 -31.46
CA GLY A 468 -37.38 3.70 -32.51
C GLY A 468 -36.74 2.29 -32.52
N HIS A 469 -37.23 1.40 -31.65
CA HIS A 469 -37.29 -0.08 -31.70
C HIS A 469 -36.57 -0.93 -32.79
N THR A 470 -35.90 -2.02 -32.38
CA THR A 470 -36.41 -3.43 -32.38
C THR A 470 -35.30 -4.45 -32.10
N SER A 471 -35.70 -5.59 -31.52
CA SER A 471 -34.92 -6.75 -31.06
C SER A 471 -34.47 -7.71 -32.18
N ALA A 472 -33.27 -8.31 -32.08
CA ALA A 472 -33.02 -9.77 -32.18
C ALA A 472 -31.52 -10.13 -32.16
N THR A 473 -31.17 -11.06 -31.27
CA THR A 473 -30.16 -12.14 -31.35
C THR A 473 -29.00 -12.04 -32.35
N GLY A 474 -27.76 -12.14 -31.82
CA GLY A 474 -26.59 -12.50 -32.62
C GLY A 474 -25.32 -12.53 -31.79
N SER A 475 -24.86 -13.73 -31.44
CA SER A 475 -23.52 -13.97 -30.89
C SER A 475 -22.44 -13.47 -31.84
N ALA A 476 -21.56 -12.59 -31.37
CA ALA A 476 -20.27 -12.33 -32.01
C ALA A 476 -19.21 -12.15 -30.92
N SER A 477 -18.32 -13.14 -30.86
CA SER A 477 -17.03 -13.07 -30.20
C SER A 477 -16.22 -11.87 -30.73
N LEU A 478 -15.89 -10.92 -29.86
CA LEU A 478 -14.85 -9.93 -30.14
C LEU A 478 -13.62 -10.22 -29.28
N SER A 479 -12.60 -10.73 -29.96
CA SER A 479 -11.22 -10.74 -29.51
C SER A 479 -10.74 -9.29 -29.35
N ILE A 480 -10.49 -8.85 -28.12
CA ILE A 480 -9.73 -7.63 -27.87
C ILE A 480 -8.25 -8.03 -27.87
N THR A 481 -7.61 -7.87 -29.03
CA THR A 481 -6.17 -7.71 -29.11
C THR A 481 -5.82 -6.33 -28.55
N ALA A 482 -5.16 -6.29 -27.41
CA ALA A 482 -4.59 -5.07 -26.85
C ALA A 482 -3.43 -4.60 -27.74
N SER A 483 -3.69 -3.63 -28.62
CA SER A 483 -2.66 -2.79 -29.21
C SER A 483 -2.50 -1.56 -28.32
N THR A 484 -1.38 -1.47 -27.62
CA THR A 484 -0.98 -0.28 -26.84
C THR A 484 -0.65 0.86 -27.80
N ASN A 485 -1.55 1.84 -27.92
CA ASN A 485 -1.24 3.09 -28.60
C ASN A 485 -0.59 4.06 -27.61
N LYS A 486 0.54 4.62 -28.03
CA LYS A 486 1.44 5.51 -27.29
C LYS A 486 0.86 6.89 -26.95
N GLU A 487 -0.36 7.19 -27.40
CA GLU A 487 -1.00 8.51 -27.27
C GLU A 487 -1.79 8.67 -25.96
N ASP A 488 -2.13 7.58 -25.25
CA ASP A 488 -2.89 7.64 -24.01
C ASP A 488 -2.02 7.99 -22.77
N GLU A 489 -0.70 7.84 -22.85
CA GLU A 489 0.22 8.24 -21.75
C GLU A 489 0.37 9.76 -21.64
N ASP A 490 0.42 10.48 -22.77
CA ASP A 490 0.60 11.94 -22.79
C ASP A 490 -0.61 12.71 -22.22
N GLY A 491 -1.81 12.11 -22.26
CA GLY A 491 -3.05 12.69 -21.75
C GLY A 491 -3.16 12.74 -20.23
N LEU A 492 -2.41 11.89 -19.50
CA LEU A 492 -2.41 11.86 -18.04
C LEU A 492 -1.51 12.96 -17.46
N TRP A 493 -0.37 13.21 -18.10
CA TRP A 493 0.61 14.24 -17.71
C TRP A 493 0.13 15.68 -17.90
N ALA A 494 -0.78 15.90 -18.85
CA ALA A 494 -1.32 17.23 -19.17
C ALA A 494 -2.35 17.75 -18.15
N LYS A 495 -2.84 16.90 -17.24
CA LYS A 495 -3.91 17.22 -16.27
C LYS A 495 -3.42 17.62 -14.89
N LEU A 496 -2.13 17.49 -14.59
CA LEU A 496 -1.56 17.89 -13.30
C LEU A 496 -1.16 19.38 -13.32
N PRO A 497 -1.44 20.16 -12.26
CA PRO A 497 -0.95 21.53 -12.16
C PRO A 497 0.59 21.56 -12.23
N ASN A 498 1.17 22.48 -13.01
CA ASN A 498 2.61 22.56 -13.29
C ASN A 498 3.52 22.59 -12.04
N GLY A 499 3.04 23.07 -10.89
CA GLY A 499 3.81 23.08 -9.64
C GLY A 499 3.95 21.69 -8.98
N THR A 500 2.98 20.80 -9.18
CA THR A 500 2.95 19.45 -8.58
C THR A 500 3.86 18.48 -9.32
N LYS A 501 3.96 18.63 -10.65
CA LYS A 501 4.88 17.87 -11.50
C LYS A 501 6.35 18.19 -11.16
N ASP A 502 6.65 19.48 -10.98
CA ASP A 502 7.99 19.97 -10.62
C ASP A 502 8.40 19.52 -9.21
N LEU A 503 7.44 19.42 -8.26
CA LEU A 503 7.71 18.94 -6.90
C LEU A 503 7.98 17.42 -6.86
N CYS A 504 7.20 16.62 -7.61
CA CYS A 504 7.34 15.16 -7.65
C CYS A 504 8.64 14.72 -8.33
N GLU A 505 9.05 15.37 -9.42
CA GLU A 505 10.35 15.12 -10.07
C GLU A 505 11.52 15.48 -9.14
N ARG A 506 11.37 16.54 -8.32
CA ARG A 506 12.41 17.02 -7.39
C ARG A 506 12.47 16.30 -6.04
N THR A 507 11.48 15.50 -5.70
CA THR A 507 11.53 14.56 -4.56
C THR A 507 12.24 13.25 -4.90
N THR A 508 12.51 12.99 -6.18
CA THR A 508 13.27 11.81 -6.63
C THR A 508 14.70 11.82 -6.08
N GLY A 509 15.10 10.74 -5.41
CA GLY A 509 16.41 10.60 -4.75
C GLY A 509 16.45 11.12 -3.31
N MET A 510 15.34 11.64 -2.77
CA MET A 510 15.23 12.10 -1.38
C MET A 510 15.04 10.94 -0.41
N LEU A 511 14.53 9.81 -0.87
CA LEU A 511 14.37 8.61 -0.05
C LEU A 511 15.67 7.79 -0.05
N TYR A 512 15.94 7.17 1.09
CA TYR A 512 17.10 6.31 1.28
C TYR A 512 17.17 5.19 0.23
N MET A 513 16.04 4.53 -0.04
CA MET A 513 16.00 3.39 -0.97
C MET A 513 16.32 3.80 -2.40
N GLU A 514 15.82 4.94 -2.87
CA GLU A 514 16.11 5.46 -4.22
C GLU A 514 17.61 5.71 -4.40
N ARG A 515 18.26 6.22 -3.36
CA ARG A 515 19.71 6.42 -3.36
C ARG A 515 20.47 5.11 -3.34
N TYR A 516 20.06 4.17 -2.48
CA TYR A 516 20.67 2.84 -2.38
C TYR A 516 20.62 2.08 -3.72
N GLU A 517 19.45 2.08 -4.35
CA GLU A 517 19.20 1.44 -5.65
C GLU A 517 20.15 1.95 -6.73
N THR A 518 20.48 3.24 -6.74
CA THR A 518 21.40 3.80 -7.76
C THR A 518 22.77 3.13 -7.75
N PHE A 519 23.27 2.69 -6.60
CA PHE A 519 24.54 1.97 -6.50
C PHE A 519 24.41 0.50 -6.90
N MET A 520 23.29 -0.13 -6.55
CA MET A 520 23.02 -1.53 -6.90
C MET A 520 22.87 -1.70 -8.41
N TYR A 521 22.16 -0.80 -9.08
CA TYR A 521 21.97 -0.85 -10.54
C TYR A 521 23.23 -0.56 -11.35
N ASN A 522 24.21 0.15 -10.76
CA ASN A 522 25.44 0.54 -11.43
C ASN A 522 26.66 -0.27 -10.97
N ASN A 523 26.43 -1.43 -10.32
CA ASN A 523 27.48 -2.37 -9.88
C ASN A 523 28.59 -1.69 -9.07
N TRP A 524 28.22 -0.98 -8.00
CA TRP A 524 29.20 -0.36 -7.11
C TRP A 524 30.26 -1.38 -6.61
N PRO A 525 31.56 -1.03 -6.66
CA PRO A 525 32.64 -2.01 -6.51
C PRO A 525 32.91 -2.46 -5.06
N TYR A 526 32.36 -1.78 -4.06
CA TYR A 526 32.63 -2.03 -2.64
C TYR A 526 31.43 -2.65 -1.93
N ASP A 527 31.68 -3.64 -1.08
CA ASP A 527 30.61 -4.34 -0.37
C ASP A 527 30.94 -4.67 1.09
N LEU A 528 29.87 -4.86 1.86
CA LEU A 528 29.95 -5.18 3.28
C LEU A 528 30.55 -6.56 3.56
N LYS A 529 30.49 -7.50 2.61
CA LYS A 529 31.00 -8.88 2.79
C LYS A 529 32.52 -8.90 2.82
N HIS A 530 33.17 -7.98 2.11
CA HIS A 530 34.61 -7.78 2.13
C HIS A 530 35.08 -6.86 3.26
N GLY A 531 34.16 -6.33 4.07
CA GLY A 531 34.47 -5.44 5.19
C GLY A 531 34.66 -3.98 4.78
N ASP A 532 34.25 -3.59 3.57
CA ASP A 532 34.35 -2.22 3.09
C ASP A 532 33.38 -1.31 3.85
N ILE A 533 33.85 -0.12 4.24
CA ILE A 533 33.03 0.93 4.87
C ILE A 533 32.26 1.70 3.79
N CYS A 534 32.87 1.96 2.63
CA CYS A 534 32.29 2.73 1.53
C CYS A 534 31.34 1.90 0.65
N HIS A 535 30.41 1.18 1.26
CA HIS A 535 29.45 0.32 0.56
C HIS A 535 28.09 1.03 0.33
N PRO A 536 27.22 0.54 -0.57
CA PRO A 536 25.99 1.23 -1.02
C PRO A 536 25.06 1.74 0.08
N ARG A 537 25.00 1.03 1.22
CA ARG A 537 24.21 1.43 2.39
C ARG A 537 24.74 2.72 3.01
N GLU A 538 26.03 2.75 3.36
CA GLU A 538 26.63 3.93 4.02
C GLU A 538 26.64 5.15 3.08
N LEU A 539 26.81 4.91 1.77
CA LEU A 539 26.65 5.95 0.76
C LEU A 539 25.22 6.54 0.74
N ALA A 540 24.20 5.68 0.74
CA ALA A 540 22.81 6.12 0.73
C ALA A 540 22.38 6.77 2.06
N VAL A 541 22.90 6.30 3.20
CA VAL A 541 22.76 6.93 4.52
C VAL A 541 23.34 8.34 4.49
N ALA A 542 24.54 8.51 3.94
CA ALA A 542 25.18 9.80 3.74
C ALA A 542 24.46 10.73 2.74
N GLY A 543 23.30 10.35 2.20
CA GLY A 543 22.54 11.18 1.28
C GLY A 543 23.05 11.15 -0.16
N LEU A 544 23.93 10.21 -0.49
CA LEU A 544 24.60 10.12 -1.78
C LEU A 544 23.90 9.14 -2.72
N SER A 545 23.96 9.40 -4.02
CA SER A 545 23.60 8.47 -5.10
C SER A 545 24.80 8.24 -6.01
N PHE A 546 24.74 7.17 -6.80
CA PHE A 546 25.74 6.86 -7.81
C PHE A 546 25.97 8.05 -8.76
N HIS A 547 27.24 8.36 -9.04
CA HIS A 547 27.63 9.37 -10.02
C HIS A 547 28.40 8.77 -11.20
N SER A 548 29.55 8.14 -10.94
CA SER A 548 30.41 7.53 -11.96
C SER A 548 31.35 6.50 -11.34
N LEU A 549 31.77 5.50 -12.11
CA LEU A 549 32.90 4.62 -11.78
C LEU A 549 34.24 5.09 -12.39
N GLU A 550 34.19 6.02 -13.34
CA GLU A 550 35.36 6.50 -14.07
C GLU A 550 35.62 8.00 -13.80
N PRO A 551 36.89 8.43 -13.64
CA PRO A 551 38.13 7.63 -13.60
C PRO A 551 38.30 6.85 -12.28
N THR A 552 37.55 7.22 -11.24
CA THR A 552 37.48 6.57 -9.93
C THR A 552 36.02 6.56 -9.45
N PRO A 553 35.64 5.66 -8.53
CA PRO A 553 34.30 5.64 -7.96
C PRO A 553 33.93 6.98 -7.31
N SER A 554 32.75 7.49 -7.67
CA SER A 554 32.24 8.77 -7.21
C SER A 554 30.73 8.73 -6.95
N ALA A 555 30.29 9.57 -6.03
CA ALA A 555 28.89 9.66 -5.60
C ALA A 555 28.46 11.11 -5.40
N GLN A 556 27.18 11.42 -5.64
CA GLN A 556 26.63 12.77 -5.54
C GLN A 556 25.53 12.86 -4.49
N CYS A 557 25.57 13.89 -3.63
CA CYS A 557 24.49 14.15 -2.68
C CYS A 557 23.23 14.65 -3.37
N GLN A 558 22.07 14.08 -3.02
CA GLN A 558 20.78 14.50 -3.58
C GLN A 558 20.20 15.79 -2.98
N VAL A 559 20.78 16.33 -1.92
CA VAL A 559 20.33 17.59 -1.33
C VAL A 559 21.24 18.74 -1.77
N CYS A 560 22.54 18.69 -1.47
CA CYS A 560 23.47 19.79 -1.76
C CYS A 560 24.14 19.70 -3.15
N LEU A 561 23.92 18.59 -3.89
CA LEU A 561 24.52 18.32 -5.20
C LEU A 561 26.05 18.19 -5.20
N THR A 562 26.70 18.13 -4.05
CA THR A 562 28.15 17.92 -3.96
C THR A 562 28.52 16.53 -4.44
N ILE A 563 29.56 16.44 -5.25
CA ILE A 563 30.09 15.18 -5.78
C ILE A 563 31.35 14.84 -4.98
N LEU A 564 31.36 13.67 -4.39
CA LEU A 564 32.54 13.07 -3.76
C LEU A 564 33.23 12.19 -4.81
N THR A 565 34.50 12.44 -5.06
CA THR A 565 35.33 11.67 -6.01
C THR A 565 36.35 10.83 -5.26
N ASP A 566 36.99 9.89 -5.96
CA ASP A 566 38.09 9.09 -5.43
C ASP A 566 37.74 8.26 -4.19
N LEU A 567 36.48 7.82 -4.09
CA LEU A 567 35.98 7.04 -2.96
C LEU A 567 36.73 5.70 -2.87
N GLN A 568 37.31 5.42 -1.71
CA GLN A 568 38.06 4.19 -1.40
C GLN A 568 37.21 3.25 -0.52
N PRO A 569 37.48 1.93 -0.50
CA PRO A 569 36.69 0.98 0.29
C PRO A 569 36.64 1.29 1.79
N ASP A 570 37.69 1.90 2.36
CA ASP A 570 37.81 2.28 3.77
C ASP A 570 37.30 3.70 4.08
N SER A 571 36.88 4.45 3.06
CA SER A 571 36.35 5.79 3.22
C SER A 571 34.99 5.79 3.92
N ASP A 572 34.80 6.64 4.92
CA ASP A 572 33.49 6.86 5.55
C ASP A 572 32.69 7.90 4.73
N PRO A 573 31.62 7.49 4.03
CA PRO A 573 30.90 8.41 3.15
C PRO A 573 30.23 9.57 3.88
N TRP A 574 29.85 9.37 5.15
CA TRP A 574 29.20 10.42 5.95
C TRP A 574 30.18 11.52 6.32
N GLU A 575 31.35 11.14 6.83
CA GLU A 575 32.40 12.09 7.21
C GLU A 575 32.90 12.85 5.97
N LEU A 576 33.14 12.14 4.86
CA LEU A 576 33.54 12.79 3.61
C LEU A 576 32.48 13.79 3.09
N HIS A 577 31.20 13.48 3.22
CA HIS A 577 30.14 14.41 2.86
C HIS A 577 30.08 15.60 3.83
N ALA A 578 30.20 15.37 5.14
CA ALA A 578 30.21 16.41 6.15
C ALA A 578 31.39 17.38 5.95
N ASP A 579 32.58 16.88 5.60
CA ASP A 579 33.75 17.70 5.29
C ASP A 579 33.58 18.50 3.99
N ALA A 580 33.08 17.84 2.93
CA ALA A 580 32.90 18.48 1.63
C ALA A 580 31.75 19.50 1.63
N SER A 581 30.76 19.33 2.50
CA SER A 581 29.55 20.18 2.55
C SER A 581 28.93 20.22 3.96
N PRO A 582 29.59 20.88 4.93
CA PRO A 582 29.14 20.91 6.33
C PRO A 582 27.79 21.62 6.50
N GLY A 583 27.43 22.51 5.58
CA GLY A 583 26.12 23.19 5.55
C GLY A 583 25.02 22.45 4.80
N CYS A 584 25.25 21.20 4.35
CA CYS A 584 24.21 20.41 3.71
C CYS A 584 23.10 20.11 4.73
N TYR A 585 21.84 20.40 4.37
CA TYR A 585 20.70 20.21 5.28
C TYR A 585 20.64 18.77 5.86
N LEU A 586 20.92 17.75 5.04
CA LEU A 586 20.96 16.35 5.48
C LEU A 586 22.06 16.10 6.54
N ILE A 587 23.25 16.69 6.36
CA ILE A 587 24.33 16.59 7.35
C ILE A 587 23.95 17.32 8.64
N THR A 588 23.33 18.50 8.53
CA THR A 588 22.90 19.28 9.71
C THR A 588 21.80 18.60 10.52
N LEU A 589 20.98 17.74 9.90
CA LEU A 589 20.01 16.92 10.62
C LEU A 589 20.67 15.85 11.49
N GLY A 590 21.90 15.43 11.17
CA GLY A 590 22.68 14.50 12.00
C GLY A 590 22.13 13.07 12.11
N LYS A 591 21.13 12.71 11.30
CA LYS A 591 20.45 11.40 11.34
C LYS A 591 21.23 10.30 10.61
N ARG A 592 22.37 9.90 11.19
CA ARG A 592 23.25 8.84 10.66
C ARG A 592 22.70 7.43 10.87
N GLN A 593 21.80 7.24 11.83
CA GLN A 593 21.07 5.99 12.08
C GLN A 593 19.57 6.27 11.94
N GLY A 594 18.80 5.36 11.34
CA GLY A 594 17.36 5.55 11.16
C GLY A 594 17.00 6.41 9.94
N VAL A 595 17.46 6.01 8.75
CA VAL A 595 17.13 6.68 7.47
C VAL A 595 15.63 6.70 7.14
N ASP A 596 14.83 5.92 7.88
CA ASP A 596 13.37 5.85 7.86
C ASP A 596 12.70 6.71 8.96
N GLU A 597 13.44 7.61 9.61
CA GLU A 597 12.97 8.50 10.69
C GLU A 597 12.86 9.97 10.27
N TYR A 598 12.94 10.27 8.96
CA TYR A 598 12.67 11.62 8.47
C TYR A 598 11.17 11.93 8.56
N THR A 599 10.84 13.01 9.25
CA THR A 599 9.50 13.60 9.24
C THR A 599 9.19 14.24 7.88
N ILE A 600 7.91 14.49 7.60
CA ILE A 600 7.51 15.19 6.37
C ILE A 600 8.18 16.57 6.29
N ASP A 601 8.29 17.29 7.41
CA ASP A 601 8.95 18.60 7.45
C ASP A 601 10.45 18.49 7.11
N GLU A 602 11.12 17.42 7.53
CA GLU A 602 12.51 17.18 7.18
C GLU A 602 12.68 16.77 5.70
N LEU A 603 11.77 15.96 5.16
CA LEU A 603 11.74 15.63 3.73
C LEU A 603 11.47 16.87 2.86
N MET A 604 10.51 17.69 3.26
CA MET A 604 10.23 18.98 2.60
C MET A 604 11.40 19.94 2.74
N GLY A 605 12.05 19.97 3.89
CA GLY A 605 13.29 20.73 4.12
C GLY A 605 14.42 20.30 3.19
N MET A 606 14.60 18.99 2.97
CA MET A 606 15.56 18.46 2.00
C MET A 606 15.21 18.87 0.56
N ALA A 607 13.94 18.77 0.16
CA ALA A 607 13.48 19.19 -1.17
C ALA A 607 13.69 20.70 -1.40
N LEU A 608 13.37 21.55 -0.42
CA LEU A 608 13.61 23.00 -0.49
C LEU A 608 15.10 23.32 -0.60
N ASN A 609 15.94 22.66 0.20
CA ASN A 609 17.40 22.86 0.16
C ASN A 609 18.02 22.37 -1.15
N ARG A 610 17.44 21.36 -1.79
CA ARG A 610 17.81 20.96 -3.15
C ARG A 610 17.50 22.03 -4.17
N ILE A 611 16.33 22.65 -4.13
CA ILE A 611 15.97 23.77 -5.02
C ILE A 611 16.93 24.95 -4.83
N ILE A 612 17.27 25.29 -3.58
CA ILE A 612 18.25 26.34 -3.27
C ILE A 612 19.61 25.99 -3.87
N SER A 613 20.06 24.75 -3.73
CA SER A 613 21.35 24.27 -4.26
C SER A 613 21.39 24.31 -5.79
N GLU A 614 20.34 23.87 -6.47
CA GLU A 614 20.20 23.94 -7.93
C GLU A 614 20.25 25.38 -8.43
N THR A 615 19.46 26.25 -7.82
CA THR A 615 19.36 27.66 -8.18
C THR A 615 20.71 28.37 -7.99
N THR A 616 21.37 28.11 -6.86
CA THR A 616 22.69 28.68 -6.55
C THR A 616 23.74 28.24 -7.58
N LYS A 617 23.77 26.95 -7.96
CA LYS A 617 24.68 26.45 -9.00
C LYS A 617 24.39 27.08 -10.36
N ALA A 618 23.12 27.23 -10.73
CA ALA A 618 22.72 27.86 -11.99
C ALA A 618 23.12 29.34 -12.06
N VAL A 619 22.93 30.10 -10.97
CA VAL A 619 23.33 31.51 -10.87
C VAL A 619 24.85 31.65 -10.98
N LYS A 620 25.61 30.87 -10.20
CA LYS A 620 27.10 30.89 -10.27
C LYS A 620 27.62 30.55 -11.66
N LYS A 621 26.98 29.60 -12.35
CA LYS A 621 27.32 29.28 -13.74
C LYS A 621 27.12 30.48 -14.67
N LYS A 622 25.97 31.14 -14.60
CA LYS A 622 25.69 32.35 -15.41
C LYS A 622 26.65 33.49 -15.09
N GLU A 623 26.98 33.71 -13.82
CA GLU A 623 27.94 34.71 -13.38
C GLU A 623 29.34 34.45 -14.01
N ASN A 624 29.80 33.20 -13.97
CA ASN A 624 31.07 32.82 -14.59
C ASN A 624 31.05 32.99 -16.11
N ASP A 625 29.94 32.65 -16.77
CA ASP A 625 29.78 32.85 -18.21
C ASP A 625 29.78 34.34 -18.58
N LEU A 626 29.14 35.19 -17.77
CA LEU A 626 29.18 36.65 -17.89
C LEU A 626 30.59 37.20 -17.71
N LYS A 627 31.31 36.76 -16.67
CA LYS A 627 32.72 37.14 -16.42
C LYS A 627 33.62 36.77 -17.60
N LYS A 628 33.46 35.57 -18.17
CA LYS A 628 34.20 35.15 -19.38
C LYS A 628 33.88 36.02 -20.59
N ARG A 629 32.61 36.38 -20.80
CA ARG A 629 32.20 37.26 -21.91
C ARG A 629 32.75 38.68 -21.74
N LEU A 630 32.69 39.24 -20.54
CA LEU A 630 33.28 40.55 -20.22
C LEU A 630 34.78 40.55 -20.48
N PHE A 631 35.50 39.51 -20.05
CA PHE A 631 36.93 39.37 -20.34
C PHE A 631 37.24 39.31 -21.85
N GLN A 632 36.43 38.57 -22.61
CA GLN A 632 36.57 38.50 -24.07
C GLN A 632 36.28 39.84 -24.77
N LEU A 633 35.28 40.59 -24.32
CA LEU A 633 34.94 41.91 -24.85
C LEU A 633 36.06 42.92 -24.58
N ARG A 634 36.55 42.97 -23.34
CA ARG A 634 37.67 43.85 -22.95
C ARG A 634 38.94 43.57 -23.75
N ASN A 635 39.25 42.30 -24.01
CA ASN A 635 40.40 41.94 -24.85
C ASN A 635 40.21 42.34 -26.32
N LYS A 636 38.97 42.34 -26.84
CA LYS A 636 38.69 42.82 -28.21
C LYS A 636 38.81 44.34 -28.31
N GLU A 637 38.32 45.08 -27.32
CA GLU A 637 38.45 46.54 -27.25
C GLU A 637 39.92 46.95 -27.18
N LEU A 638 40.72 46.33 -26.31
CA LEU A 638 42.17 46.57 -26.22
C LEU A 638 42.90 46.26 -27.53
N GLN A 639 42.50 45.21 -28.26
CA GLN A 639 43.06 44.91 -29.58
C GLN A 639 42.65 45.94 -30.64
N GLN A 640 41.48 46.54 -30.52
CA GLN A 640 40.97 47.55 -31.45
C GLN A 640 41.63 48.92 -31.18
N GLU A 641 41.81 49.31 -29.92
CA GLU A 641 42.59 50.48 -29.51
C GLU A 641 44.06 50.36 -29.93
N ALA A 642 44.68 49.20 -29.70
CA ALA A 642 46.05 48.95 -30.15
C ALA A 642 46.21 49.06 -31.68
N LYS A 643 45.18 48.69 -32.45
CA LYS A 643 45.15 48.87 -33.91
C LYS A 643 44.92 50.31 -34.36
N GLN A 644 44.35 51.17 -33.51
CA GLN A 644 44.17 52.59 -33.81
C GLN A 644 45.41 53.43 -33.44
N LEU A 645 46.25 52.92 -32.53
CA LEU A 645 47.51 53.53 -32.09
C LEU A 645 48.71 53.21 -33.00
N VAL A 646 48.60 52.18 -33.85
CA VAL A 646 49.54 51.81 -34.91
C VAL A 646 49.06 52.41 -36.22
#